data_AF-A0A117PZM9-F1
#
_entry.id   AF-A0A117PZM9-F1
#
_cell.length_a   1.000
_cell.length_b   1.000
_cell.length_c   1.000
_cell.angle_alpha   90.00
_cell.angle_beta   90.00
_cell.angle_gamma   90.00
#
_symmetry.space_group_name_H-M   'P 1'
#
loop_
_entity.id
_entity.type
_entity.pdbx_description
1 polymer ?
#
loop_
_entity_poly.entity_id
_entity_poly.type
_entity_poly.pdbx_seq_one_letter_code
_entity_poly.pdbx_strand_id
1 'polypeptide(L)'
;MDYLRVSTEDQAKGYGIAYTGKKTAKYIEAKGWSHAGTYADEGFSGSLEAHKRKDLSRLMRDARTEPRPFDVVVVYEERAIGRRGRAFWPWVWELEDLGVFVAVVKDDYDNTSPTGRSKMRKGADYAEDEREKIRDRTQGGLQEKAEEGGYTGGTVPFGWRIQDQGKKGESRLVLDVYQEQDVPKGEAITLRRARYLLVHELKNWTQAAVALNAEGMLTLSGVPWSRENLRARVMSRAVLEGVQVFRDPRSKDARSGRGTKVDRNGNPVFGATVVIELDEVFTKEEVQELKEAAARIGAQRALRRRSHVYPLSKRIVSRCGAHYVGQLQTTTDRRKYTCSGKQVRHPGSPACGCSQIDAQRIEEEVWRRISKLLKNRKALMELAREWADVTLGARSGQADRIEELDSQIVVQEKAIATVMSVTAVQAARQGLDQDAAVQLVTQATAPMNAELGQLSKLREEAVAWQRETGAAERRARDLCALAERARAQMPLMSDEDRADVIDLIDVKVTLQSPVPVRKGRSGCAVGAWFKERRLRIPAEVSDQAWVLIQPIVTRTGRGSGKSTELPVRDAVEAILWKARSAKQWSEAASRMNHGVGKSLMSRWTRWNADGTWERVVEVLAGFQTIPVVPVPEPSKEPPLPDMLVEGVVEPRLFLTDDDEDGDGETRDGTVASSTTMSWHAAMTVSAMPGCPSRRATPGFGSLSS
;
A
#
# COMPACT_ATOMS: atom_id res chain seq x y z
N MET A 1 34.05 26.57 -18.12
CA MET A 1 33.28 26.77 -16.88
C MET A 1 33.83 25.86 -15.80
N ASP A 2 33.87 26.25 -14.52
CA ASP A 2 34.15 25.32 -13.43
C ASP A 2 32.93 25.05 -12.54
N TYR A 3 32.87 23.85 -11.99
CA TYR A 3 31.85 23.45 -11.03
C TYR A 3 32.52 22.99 -9.72
N LEU A 4 32.19 23.70 -8.65
CA LEU A 4 32.82 23.57 -7.35
C LEU A 4 31.87 22.92 -6.34
N ARG A 5 32.37 21.91 -5.64
CA ARG A 5 31.68 21.26 -4.51
C ARG A 5 32.67 20.95 -3.39
N VAL A 6 32.19 21.01 -2.16
CA VAL A 6 32.90 20.56 -0.96
C VAL A 6 31.96 19.66 -0.16
N SER A 7 32.47 18.59 0.43
CA SER A 7 31.65 17.79 1.34
C SER A 7 31.56 18.43 2.72
N THR A 8 30.50 18.16 3.48
CA THR A 8 30.35 18.60 4.88
C THR A 8 31.48 18.09 5.79
N GLU A 9 32.07 16.93 5.46
CA GLU A 9 33.24 16.38 6.16
C GLU A 9 34.54 17.13 5.82
N ASP A 10 34.69 17.64 4.59
CA ASP A 10 35.86 18.41 4.15
C ASP A 10 35.80 19.87 4.62
N GLN A 11 34.59 20.43 4.70
CA GLN A 11 34.33 21.71 5.38
C GLN A 11 34.75 21.63 6.86
N ALA A 12 34.45 20.53 7.55
CA ALA A 12 34.87 20.31 8.94
C ALA A 12 36.39 20.18 9.11
N LYS A 13 37.12 19.83 8.04
CA LYS A 13 38.58 19.76 7.99
C LYS A 13 39.25 21.06 7.50
N GLY A 14 38.48 22.11 7.22
CA GLY A 14 39.00 23.42 6.79
C GLY A 14 39.31 23.54 5.29
N TYR A 15 38.96 22.53 4.48
CA TYR A 15 39.05 22.64 3.01
C TYR A 15 37.75 23.28 2.50
N GLY A 16 37.82 24.49 1.95
CA GLY A 16 36.65 25.21 1.41
C GLY A 16 36.58 25.23 -0.13
N ILE A 17 35.49 25.79 -0.68
CA ILE A 17 35.31 26.02 -2.14
C ILE A 17 36.49 26.81 -2.72
N ALA A 18 37.09 27.69 -1.91
CA ALA A 18 38.26 28.46 -2.30
C ALA A 18 39.48 27.58 -2.69
N TYR A 19 39.62 26.39 -2.10
CA TYR A 19 40.70 25.46 -2.43
C TYR A 19 40.47 24.82 -3.80
N THR A 20 39.28 24.27 -4.04
CA THR A 20 38.92 23.64 -5.32
C THR A 20 38.89 24.66 -6.45
N GLY A 21 38.33 25.85 -6.21
CA GLY A 21 38.31 26.97 -7.16
C GLY A 21 39.70 27.45 -7.58
N LYS A 22 40.66 27.54 -6.64
CA LYS A 22 42.05 27.88 -6.99
C LYS A 22 42.71 26.82 -7.88
N LYS A 23 42.36 25.55 -7.68
CA LYS A 23 42.93 24.42 -8.45
C LYS A 23 42.31 24.35 -9.85
N THR A 24 40.99 24.48 -9.98
CA THR A 24 40.30 24.53 -11.27
C THR A 24 40.73 25.72 -12.10
N ALA A 25 40.84 26.92 -11.50
CA ALA A 25 41.30 28.12 -12.21
C ALA A 25 42.71 27.96 -12.78
N LYS A 26 43.67 27.44 -11.97
CA LYS A 26 45.03 27.15 -12.46
C LYS A 26 45.06 26.11 -13.58
N TYR A 27 44.19 25.11 -13.51
CA TYR A 27 44.09 24.09 -14.55
C TYR A 27 43.57 24.67 -15.88
N ILE A 28 42.53 25.50 -15.81
CA ILE A 28 41.94 26.20 -16.96
C ILE A 28 43.01 27.09 -17.64
N GLU A 29 43.76 27.85 -16.85
CA GLU A 29 44.87 28.69 -17.33
C GLU A 29 45.97 27.85 -18.00
N ALA A 30 46.40 26.76 -17.34
CA ALA A 30 47.44 25.87 -17.88
C ALA A 30 47.05 25.19 -19.19
N LYS A 31 45.75 24.95 -19.42
CA LYS A 31 45.21 24.39 -20.68
C LYS A 31 44.98 25.45 -21.77
N GLY A 32 45.19 26.74 -21.46
CA GLY A 32 44.92 27.83 -22.38
C GLY A 32 43.43 28.10 -22.62
N TRP A 33 42.56 27.65 -21.72
CA TRP A 33 41.11 27.85 -21.81
C TRP A 33 40.69 29.19 -21.20
N SER A 34 39.62 29.80 -21.73
CA SER A 34 39.01 31.00 -21.15
C SER A 34 38.02 30.62 -20.04
N HIS A 35 38.13 31.29 -18.88
CA HIS A 35 37.22 31.04 -17.76
C HIS A 35 35.89 31.77 -17.97
N ALA A 36 34.86 31.03 -18.38
CA ALA A 36 33.52 31.58 -18.62
C ALA A 36 32.69 31.87 -17.35
N GLY A 37 33.07 31.30 -16.20
CA GLY A 37 32.35 31.45 -14.93
C GLY A 37 32.40 30.19 -14.04
N THR A 38 31.67 30.25 -12.93
CA THR A 38 31.68 29.24 -11.86
C THR A 38 30.26 28.89 -11.37
N TYR A 39 30.00 27.59 -11.23
CA TYR A 39 28.84 27.04 -10.53
C TYR A 39 29.27 26.44 -9.18
N ALA A 40 28.50 26.63 -8.12
CA ALA A 40 28.85 26.18 -6.77
C ALA A 40 27.64 25.73 -5.93
N ASP A 41 27.65 24.47 -5.45
CA ASP A 41 26.64 23.91 -4.52
C ASP A 41 27.28 23.64 -3.14
N GLU A 42 27.22 24.63 -2.23
CA GLU A 42 27.73 24.56 -0.84
C GLU A 42 26.87 23.70 0.09
N GLY A 43 27.49 23.00 1.04
CA GLY A 43 26.76 22.35 2.15
C GLY A 43 25.86 21.16 1.77
N PHE A 44 25.93 20.66 0.52
CA PHE A 44 25.12 19.53 0.08
C PHE A 44 25.84 18.18 0.29
N SER A 45 25.20 17.28 1.04
CA SER A 45 25.60 15.88 1.14
C SER A 45 25.62 15.25 -0.26
N GLY A 46 26.72 14.59 -0.62
CA GLY A 46 26.84 13.88 -1.90
C GLY A 46 25.93 12.65 -2.05
N SER A 47 24.99 12.43 -1.10
CA SER A 47 23.86 11.51 -1.20
C SER A 47 22.64 12.10 -1.92
N LEU A 48 22.59 13.41 -2.15
CA LEU A 48 21.52 14.05 -2.93
C LEU A 48 21.74 13.82 -4.43
N GLU A 49 20.70 13.35 -5.10
CA GLU A 49 20.64 13.17 -6.56
C GLU A 49 20.86 14.51 -7.30
N ALA A 50 21.42 14.45 -8.51
CA ALA A 50 21.83 15.63 -9.28
C ALA A 50 20.70 16.67 -9.45
N HIS A 51 19.45 16.22 -9.61
CA HIS A 51 18.26 17.05 -9.76
C HIS A 51 17.87 17.86 -8.51
N LYS A 52 18.45 17.54 -7.33
CA LYS A 52 18.19 18.25 -6.08
C LYS A 52 19.25 19.31 -5.76
N ARG A 53 20.24 19.48 -6.64
CA ARG A 53 21.35 20.44 -6.49
C ARG A 53 21.14 21.63 -7.40
N LYS A 54 21.12 22.83 -6.84
CA LYS A 54 20.59 24.02 -7.52
C LYS A 54 21.52 24.46 -8.65
N ASP A 55 22.82 24.49 -8.40
CA ASP A 55 23.81 24.99 -9.34
C ASP A 55 24.26 23.91 -10.34
N LEU A 56 24.29 22.65 -9.95
CA LEU A 56 24.47 21.54 -10.88
C LEU A 56 23.27 21.44 -11.85
N SER A 57 22.03 21.61 -11.38
CA SER A 57 20.86 21.64 -12.25
C SER A 57 20.84 22.87 -13.16
N ARG A 58 21.38 24.01 -12.69
CA ARG A 58 21.55 25.23 -13.50
C ARG A 58 22.59 25.00 -14.60
N LEU A 59 23.75 24.43 -14.26
CA LEU A 59 24.79 24.03 -15.22
C LEU A 59 24.21 23.14 -16.32
N MET A 60 23.45 22.10 -15.96
CA MET A 60 22.87 21.19 -16.97
C MET A 60 21.80 21.87 -17.83
N ARG A 61 21.05 22.84 -17.29
CA ARG A 61 20.10 23.62 -18.08
C ARG A 61 20.82 24.52 -19.07
N ASP A 62 21.87 25.20 -18.63
CA ASP A 62 22.64 26.13 -19.45
C ASP A 62 23.47 25.39 -20.50
N ALA A 63 23.88 24.15 -20.23
CA ALA A 63 24.49 23.26 -21.23
C ALA A 63 23.53 22.89 -22.39
N ARG A 64 22.19 23.00 -22.17
CA ARG A 64 21.16 22.68 -23.18
C ARG A 64 20.63 23.90 -23.93
N THR A 65 21.10 25.12 -23.60
CA THR A 65 20.65 26.34 -24.31
C THR A 65 21.44 26.57 -25.59
N GLU A 66 20.79 27.17 -26.60
CA GLU A 66 21.43 27.58 -27.86
C GLU A 66 21.28 29.10 -28.05
N PRO A 67 22.37 29.89 -28.18
CA PRO A 67 23.77 29.47 -28.10
C PRO A 67 24.19 29.09 -26.67
N ARG A 68 25.01 28.04 -26.57
CA ARG A 68 25.53 27.52 -25.30
C ARG A 68 26.63 28.42 -24.71
N PRO A 69 26.68 28.64 -23.39
CA PRO A 69 27.60 29.59 -22.77
C PRO A 69 29.01 29.03 -22.46
N PHE A 70 29.26 27.72 -22.62
CA PHE A 70 30.56 27.11 -22.37
C PHE A 70 30.76 25.79 -23.14
N ASP A 71 32.03 25.41 -23.34
CA ASP A 71 32.41 24.19 -24.07
C ASP A 71 33.03 23.10 -23.20
N VAL A 72 33.58 23.48 -22.05
CA VAL A 72 34.24 22.54 -21.13
C VAL A 72 33.78 22.84 -19.70
N VAL A 73 33.39 21.79 -18.99
CA VAL A 73 33.10 21.81 -17.55
C VAL A 73 34.28 21.20 -16.79
N VAL A 74 34.88 22.00 -15.91
CA VAL A 74 36.05 21.58 -15.12
C VAL A 74 35.64 21.31 -13.68
N VAL A 75 35.98 20.13 -13.17
CA VAL A 75 35.74 19.72 -11.78
C VAL A 75 37.04 19.31 -11.11
N TYR A 76 37.15 19.52 -9.79
CA TYR A 76 38.37 19.15 -9.07
C TYR A 76 38.58 17.63 -9.03
N GLU A 77 37.55 16.85 -8.70
CA GLU A 77 37.57 15.39 -8.63
C GLU A 77 36.19 14.82 -8.99
N GLU A 78 36.10 13.55 -9.40
CA GLU A 78 34.85 12.87 -9.80
C GLU A 78 33.71 13.00 -8.79
N ARG A 79 34.08 13.00 -7.50
CA ARG A 79 33.15 13.13 -6.37
C ARG A 79 32.43 14.48 -6.34
N ALA A 80 32.82 15.46 -7.15
CA ALA A 80 32.07 16.71 -7.32
C ALA A 80 30.64 16.43 -7.83
N ILE A 81 30.47 15.42 -8.70
CA ILE A 81 29.17 15.11 -9.33
C ILE A 81 28.34 14.15 -8.47
N GLY A 82 28.94 13.20 -7.77
CA GLY A 82 28.22 12.35 -6.81
C GLY A 82 29.12 11.46 -5.96
N ARG A 83 28.59 10.93 -4.84
CA ARG A 83 29.32 9.96 -3.98
C ARG A 83 29.48 8.57 -4.60
N ARG A 84 28.77 8.27 -5.69
CA ARG A 84 28.87 7.01 -6.43
C ARG A 84 29.53 7.32 -7.78
N GLY A 85 30.62 6.66 -8.13
CA GLY A 85 31.26 6.79 -9.46
C GLY A 85 30.25 6.59 -10.61
N ARG A 86 29.21 5.77 -10.39
CA ARG A 86 28.06 5.62 -11.31
C ARG A 86 27.30 6.88 -11.68
N ALA A 87 27.32 7.94 -10.87
CA ALA A 87 26.65 9.19 -11.20
C ALA A 87 27.54 10.12 -12.06
N PHE A 88 28.85 9.89 -12.03
CA PHE A 88 29.82 10.70 -12.78
C PHE A 88 29.75 10.37 -14.28
N TRP A 89 29.76 9.08 -14.67
CA TRP A 89 29.80 8.67 -16.07
C TRP A 89 28.56 9.02 -16.91
N PRO A 90 27.32 8.75 -16.45
CA PRO A 90 26.13 9.21 -17.16
C PRO A 90 26.09 10.72 -17.34
N TRP A 91 26.62 11.48 -16.38
CA TRP A 91 26.70 12.94 -16.46
C TRP A 91 27.74 13.40 -17.49
N VAL A 92 28.90 12.72 -17.56
CA VAL A 92 29.90 12.97 -18.62
C VAL A 92 29.32 12.67 -20.00
N TRP A 93 28.62 11.54 -20.17
CA TRP A 93 27.99 11.18 -21.45
C TRP A 93 26.90 12.16 -21.86
N GLU A 94 26.04 12.58 -20.92
CA GLU A 94 25.00 13.56 -21.21
C GLU A 94 25.59 14.91 -21.66
N LEU A 95 26.68 15.37 -21.04
CA LEU A 95 27.37 16.57 -21.49
C LEU A 95 28.04 16.36 -22.85
N GLU A 96 28.66 15.20 -23.10
CA GLU A 96 29.30 14.88 -24.38
C GLU A 96 28.27 14.82 -25.53
N ASP A 97 27.08 14.27 -25.29
CA ASP A 97 25.95 14.26 -26.25
C ASP A 97 25.45 15.67 -26.57
N LEU A 98 25.54 16.59 -25.61
CA LEU A 98 25.27 18.03 -25.79
C LEU A 98 26.47 18.77 -26.43
N GLY A 99 27.57 18.06 -26.71
CA GLY A 99 28.82 18.58 -27.26
C GLY A 99 29.71 19.31 -26.26
N VAL A 100 29.46 19.16 -24.96
CA VAL A 100 30.21 19.79 -23.87
C VAL A 100 31.21 18.79 -23.30
N PHE A 101 32.48 19.18 -23.21
CA PHE A 101 33.54 18.36 -22.66
C PHE A 101 33.65 18.50 -21.14
N VAL A 102 34.29 17.53 -20.50
CA VAL A 102 34.55 17.45 -19.06
C VAL A 102 36.04 17.30 -18.82
N ALA A 103 36.56 17.99 -17.80
CA ALA A 103 37.92 17.84 -17.32
C ALA A 103 37.97 17.65 -15.80
N VAL A 104 38.82 16.73 -15.33
CA VAL A 104 39.03 16.41 -13.92
C VAL A 104 40.46 16.79 -13.53
N VAL A 105 40.58 17.71 -12.58
CA VAL A 105 41.87 18.34 -12.22
C VAL A 105 42.79 17.41 -11.43
N LYS A 106 42.25 16.69 -10.44
CA LYS A 106 43.05 15.90 -9.48
C LYS A 106 43.86 14.79 -10.14
N ASP A 107 43.25 14.13 -11.12
CA ASP A 107 43.82 12.98 -11.83
C ASP A 107 44.29 13.34 -13.25
N ASP A 108 44.23 14.63 -13.60
CA ASP A 108 44.64 15.23 -14.89
C ASP A 108 44.19 14.44 -16.12
N TYR A 109 42.86 14.39 -16.31
CA TYR A 109 42.28 13.81 -17.51
C TYR A 109 41.06 14.63 -17.97
N ASP A 110 40.83 14.65 -19.29
CA ASP A 110 39.74 15.38 -19.95
C ASP A 110 39.23 14.58 -21.16
N ASN A 111 38.02 14.84 -21.65
CA ASN A 111 37.51 14.20 -22.88
C ASN A 111 37.66 15.10 -24.14
N THR A 112 38.48 16.16 -24.05
CA THR A 112 38.75 17.08 -25.18
C THR A 112 39.68 16.45 -26.22
N SER A 113 40.45 15.43 -25.83
CA SER A 113 41.39 14.72 -26.69
C SER A 113 41.12 13.21 -26.73
N PRO A 114 41.48 12.48 -27.81
CA PRO A 114 41.34 11.02 -27.87
C PRO A 114 42.09 10.27 -26.76
N THR A 115 43.28 10.75 -26.39
CA THR A 115 44.09 10.18 -25.30
C THR A 115 43.44 10.43 -23.93
N GLY A 116 42.89 11.63 -23.73
CA GLY A 116 42.13 11.96 -22.53
C GLY A 116 40.84 11.14 -22.39
N ARG A 117 40.08 10.95 -23.48
CA ARG A 117 38.90 10.05 -23.51
C ARG A 117 39.23 8.62 -23.11
N SER A 118 40.36 8.09 -23.58
CA SER A 118 40.83 6.76 -23.20
C SER A 118 41.16 6.67 -21.71
N LYS A 119 41.84 7.68 -21.14
CA LYS A 119 42.09 7.75 -19.70
C LYS A 119 40.80 7.82 -18.89
N MET A 120 39.81 8.59 -19.35
CA MET A 120 38.49 8.67 -18.73
C MET A 120 37.83 7.29 -18.67
N ARG A 121 37.75 6.57 -19.79
CA ARG A 121 37.15 5.23 -19.84
C ARG A 121 37.83 4.25 -18.89
N LYS A 122 39.16 4.25 -18.84
CA LYS A 122 39.92 3.41 -17.89
C LYS A 122 39.65 3.77 -16.41
N GLY A 123 39.45 5.06 -16.12
CA GLY A 123 39.02 5.51 -14.79
C GLY A 123 37.64 4.97 -14.42
N ALA A 124 36.72 4.87 -15.39
CA ALA A 124 35.41 4.28 -15.19
C ALA A 124 35.49 2.81 -14.80
N ASP A 125 36.31 2.05 -15.52
CA ASP A 125 36.52 0.63 -15.26
C ASP A 125 37.14 0.39 -13.88
N TYR A 126 38.19 1.16 -13.53
CA TYR A 126 38.82 1.06 -12.21
C TYR A 126 37.86 1.38 -11.06
N ALA A 127 36.97 2.36 -11.23
CA ALA A 127 35.99 2.72 -10.22
C ALA A 127 34.90 1.65 -10.04
N GLU A 128 34.47 0.96 -11.11
CA GLU A 128 33.59 -0.21 -10.98
C GLU A 128 34.35 -1.38 -10.32
N ASP A 129 35.59 -1.66 -10.71
CA ASP A 129 36.43 -2.73 -10.11
C ASP A 129 36.65 -2.53 -8.60
N GLU A 130 37.00 -1.32 -8.17
CA GLU A 130 37.19 -1.02 -6.74
C GLU A 130 35.88 -1.19 -5.96
N ARG A 131 34.75 -0.83 -6.57
CA ARG A 131 33.43 -1.05 -5.99
C ARG A 131 33.09 -2.52 -5.89
N GLU A 132 33.40 -3.33 -6.91
CA GLU A 132 33.20 -4.78 -6.88
C GLU A 132 34.04 -5.39 -5.75
N LYS A 133 35.32 -5.02 -5.63
CA LYS A 133 36.20 -5.46 -4.54
C LYS A 133 35.68 -5.07 -3.16
N ILE A 134 35.18 -3.85 -2.97
CA ILE A 134 34.59 -3.40 -1.70
C ILE A 134 33.32 -4.21 -1.41
N ARG A 135 32.44 -4.39 -2.41
CA ARG A 135 31.22 -5.19 -2.27
C ARG A 135 31.55 -6.60 -1.86
N ASP A 136 32.47 -7.26 -2.56
CA ASP A 136 32.82 -8.66 -2.33
C ASP A 136 33.45 -8.83 -0.95
N ARG A 137 34.35 -7.94 -0.53
CA ARG A 137 34.88 -7.93 0.84
C ARG A 137 33.78 -7.74 1.90
N THR A 138 32.84 -6.82 1.68
CA THR A 138 31.74 -6.58 2.63
C THR A 138 30.77 -7.76 2.66
N GLN A 139 30.40 -8.31 1.51
CA GLN A 139 29.48 -9.46 1.43
C GLN A 139 30.12 -10.73 2.00
N GLY A 140 31.42 -10.92 1.78
CA GLY A 140 32.22 -12.00 2.38
C GLY A 140 32.29 -11.88 3.90
N GLY A 141 32.64 -10.70 4.44
CA GLY A 141 32.67 -10.51 5.89
C GLY A 141 31.29 -10.65 6.57
N LEU A 142 30.20 -10.35 5.86
CA LEU A 142 28.85 -10.64 6.36
C LEU A 142 28.51 -12.14 6.30
N GLN A 143 29.03 -12.87 5.30
CA GLN A 143 28.86 -14.32 5.19
C GLN A 143 29.56 -15.03 6.35
N GLU A 144 30.85 -14.76 6.54
CA GLU A 144 31.67 -15.31 7.62
C GLU A 144 31.03 -15.04 8.99
N LYS A 145 30.59 -13.80 9.23
CA LYS A 145 29.89 -13.44 10.47
C LYS A 145 28.59 -14.23 10.67
N ALA A 146 27.84 -14.51 9.60
CA ALA A 146 26.61 -15.29 9.70
C ALA A 146 26.91 -16.75 10.05
N GLU A 147 27.95 -17.33 9.45
CA GLU A 147 28.40 -18.71 9.66
C GLU A 147 28.91 -18.92 11.09
N GLU A 148 29.52 -17.89 11.69
CA GLU A 148 29.92 -17.86 13.10
C GLU A 148 28.74 -17.63 14.09
N GLY A 149 27.51 -17.51 13.60
CA GLY A 149 26.32 -17.21 14.41
C GLY A 149 26.25 -15.77 14.92
N GLY A 150 27.06 -14.87 14.34
CA GLY A 150 27.10 -13.46 14.67
C GLY A 150 25.94 -12.65 14.05
N TYR A 151 25.62 -11.52 14.68
CA TYR A 151 24.61 -10.60 14.19
C TYR A 151 25.09 -9.83 12.95
N THR A 152 24.51 -10.12 11.79
CA THR A 152 24.88 -9.55 10.48
C THR A 152 24.30 -8.15 10.21
N GLY A 153 23.59 -7.55 11.18
CA GLY A 153 22.85 -6.30 10.98
C GLY A 153 21.42 -6.52 10.49
N GLY A 154 20.63 -5.44 10.47
CA GLY A 154 19.22 -5.47 10.06
C GLY A 154 18.24 -5.24 11.21
N THR A 155 17.07 -5.86 11.13
CA THR A 155 16.05 -5.77 12.19
C THR A 155 16.23 -6.92 13.17
N VAL A 156 16.33 -6.62 14.46
CA VAL A 156 16.39 -7.62 15.52
C VAL A 156 15.00 -8.26 15.71
N PRO A 157 14.89 -9.60 15.77
CA PRO A 157 13.65 -10.27 16.12
C PRO A 157 13.15 -9.82 17.50
N PHE A 158 11.84 -9.63 17.64
CA PHE A 158 11.27 -9.23 18.93
C PHE A 158 11.43 -10.36 19.94
N GLY A 159 12.00 -10.08 21.12
CA GLY A 159 12.41 -11.08 22.11
C GLY A 159 13.92 -11.21 22.28
N TRP A 160 14.71 -10.58 21.40
CA TRP A 160 16.17 -10.64 21.41
C TRP A 160 16.77 -9.23 21.42
N ARG A 161 17.99 -9.14 21.92
CA ARG A 161 18.83 -7.93 21.90
C ARG A 161 20.22 -8.25 21.38
N ILE A 162 20.93 -7.22 20.95
CA ILE A 162 22.31 -7.34 20.49
C ILE A 162 23.23 -7.31 21.72
N GLN A 163 23.98 -8.38 21.94
CA GLN A 163 25.11 -8.40 22.86
C GLN A 163 26.37 -7.92 22.13
N ASP A 164 27.29 -7.25 22.84
CA ASP A 164 28.59 -6.81 22.29
C ASP A 164 28.47 -5.95 21.02
N GLN A 165 27.51 -5.02 21.04
CA GLN A 165 27.28 -4.09 19.94
C GLN A 165 28.53 -3.22 19.69
N GLY A 166 29.01 -3.22 18.44
CA GLY A 166 30.16 -2.40 18.03
C GLY A 166 31.52 -3.09 18.16
N LYS A 167 31.58 -4.27 18.79
CA LYS A 167 32.78 -5.12 18.76
C LYS A 167 32.81 -5.98 17.50
N LYS A 168 33.89 -5.87 16.73
CA LYS A 168 34.02 -6.56 15.44
C LYS A 168 34.11 -8.08 15.67
N GLY A 169 33.22 -8.84 15.04
CA GLY A 169 33.15 -10.31 15.16
C GLY A 169 32.39 -10.83 16.38
N GLU A 170 32.21 -10.04 17.44
CA GLU A 170 31.63 -10.54 18.70
C GLU A 170 30.13 -10.31 18.86
N SER A 171 29.51 -9.45 18.05
CA SER A 171 28.09 -9.14 18.25
C SER A 171 27.20 -10.35 17.97
N ARG A 172 26.38 -10.75 18.96
CA ARG A 172 25.45 -11.88 18.87
C ARG A 172 24.04 -11.48 19.33
N LEU A 173 23.05 -12.27 18.95
CA LEU A 173 21.68 -12.11 19.44
C LEU A 173 21.48 -12.99 20.67
N VAL A 174 21.02 -12.38 21.76
CA VAL A 174 20.68 -13.05 23.01
C VAL A 174 19.28 -12.67 23.43
N LEU A 175 18.63 -13.50 24.24
CA LEU A 175 17.30 -13.18 24.76
C LEU A 175 17.29 -11.83 25.49
N ASP A 176 16.29 -11.01 25.20
CA ASP A 176 16.04 -9.79 25.94
C ASP A 176 15.28 -10.12 27.23
N VAL A 177 16.07 -10.49 28.24
CA VAL A 177 15.64 -10.68 29.62
C VAL A 177 16.59 -9.90 30.53
N TYR A 178 16.04 -9.04 31.37
CA TYR A 178 16.78 -8.32 32.39
C TYR A 178 15.91 -8.17 33.65
N GLN A 179 16.55 -7.83 34.76
CA GLN A 179 15.85 -7.55 36.02
C GLN A 179 15.85 -6.04 36.26
N GLU A 180 14.69 -5.52 36.63
CA GLU A 180 14.56 -4.15 37.11
C GLU A 180 13.74 -4.19 38.41
N GLN A 181 14.36 -3.76 39.52
CA GLN A 181 13.73 -3.81 40.86
C GLN A 181 13.20 -5.21 41.22
N ASP A 182 14.02 -6.25 41.00
CA ASP A 182 13.68 -7.67 41.21
C ASP A 182 12.51 -8.22 40.38
N VAL A 183 11.99 -7.44 39.42
CA VAL A 183 10.96 -7.88 38.46
C VAL A 183 11.63 -8.27 37.14
N PRO A 184 11.43 -9.50 36.63
CA PRO A 184 11.86 -9.87 35.29
C PRO A 184 11.14 -9.03 34.23
N LYS A 185 11.92 -8.34 33.41
CA LYS A 185 11.46 -7.53 32.27
C LYS A 185 12.20 -7.94 30.99
N GLY A 186 11.71 -7.41 29.88
CA GLY A 186 12.28 -7.63 28.54
C GLY A 186 11.25 -8.17 27.55
N GLU A 187 11.60 -8.12 26.28
CA GLU A 187 10.71 -8.55 25.19
C GLU A 187 10.39 -10.04 25.25
N ALA A 188 11.34 -10.88 25.71
CA ALA A 188 11.10 -12.32 25.86
C ALA A 188 10.05 -12.60 26.96
N ILE A 189 10.00 -11.79 28.01
CA ILE A 189 8.95 -11.86 29.05
C ILE A 189 7.57 -11.52 28.48
N THR A 190 7.52 -10.51 27.59
CA THR A 190 6.28 -10.14 26.88
C THR A 190 5.78 -11.27 26.00
N LEU A 191 6.67 -11.99 25.31
CA LEU A 191 6.31 -13.19 24.54
C LEU A 191 5.74 -14.29 25.43
N ARG A 192 6.37 -14.57 26.58
CA ARG A 192 5.86 -15.55 27.56
C ARG A 192 4.47 -15.18 28.07
N ARG A 193 4.24 -13.90 28.38
CA ARG A 193 2.91 -13.40 28.78
C ARG A 193 1.89 -13.55 27.65
N ALA A 194 2.27 -13.25 26.40
CA ALA A 194 1.39 -13.43 25.24
C ALA A 194 0.97 -14.90 25.06
N ARG A 195 1.89 -15.86 25.19
CA ARG A 195 1.58 -17.29 25.15
C ARG A 195 0.59 -17.66 26.26
N TYR A 196 0.83 -17.23 27.49
CA TYR A 196 -0.07 -17.52 28.62
C TYR A 196 -1.52 -17.07 28.35
N LEU A 197 -1.69 -15.86 27.81
CA LEU A 197 -3.01 -15.32 27.46
C LEU A 197 -3.72 -16.16 26.39
N LEU A 198 -2.98 -16.65 25.39
CA LEU A 198 -3.54 -17.40 24.26
C LEU A 198 -3.85 -18.86 24.59
N VAL A 199 -2.96 -19.50 25.36
CA VAL A 199 -3.00 -20.93 25.68
C VAL A 199 -3.85 -21.18 26.92
N HIS A 200 -3.55 -20.51 28.03
CA HIS A 200 -4.17 -20.80 29.33
C HIS A 200 -5.43 -19.97 29.59
N GLU A 201 -5.41 -18.67 29.30
CA GLU A 201 -6.62 -17.82 29.44
C GLU A 201 -7.56 -17.92 28.22
N LEU A 202 -7.20 -18.71 27.21
CA LEU A 202 -7.98 -18.96 25.99
C LEU A 202 -8.41 -17.68 25.23
N LYS A 203 -7.72 -16.56 25.43
CA LYS A 203 -8.00 -15.28 24.77
C LYS A 203 -7.71 -15.36 23.27
N ASN A 204 -8.44 -14.57 22.48
CA ASN A 204 -8.08 -14.36 21.09
C ASN A 204 -6.99 -13.29 20.95
N TRP A 205 -6.37 -13.18 19.77
CA TRP A 205 -5.28 -12.22 19.50
C TRP A 205 -5.61 -10.76 19.84
N THR A 206 -6.85 -10.32 19.65
CA THR A 206 -7.27 -8.94 20.02
C THR A 206 -7.31 -8.78 21.54
N GLN A 207 -7.91 -9.74 22.24
CA GLN A 207 -7.99 -9.73 23.70
C GLN A 207 -6.60 -9.84 24.35
N ALA A 208 -5.70 -10.66 23.80
CA ALA A 208 -4.32 -10.76 24.25
C ALA A 208 -3.57 -9.43 24.06
N ALA A 209 -3.70 -8.78 22.90
CA ALA A 209 -3.10 -7.47 22.66
C ALA A 209 -3.62 -6.39 23.63
N VAL A 210 -4.94 -6.35 23.88
CA VAL A 210 -5.54 -5.42 24.85
C VAL A 210 -5.01 -5.67 26.27
N ALA A 211 -4.88 -6.94 26.68
CA ALA A 211 -4.36 -7.29 27.99
C ALA A 211 -2.88 -6.85 28.16
N LEU A 212 -2.02 -7.17 27.19
CA LEU A 212 -0.60 -6.74 27.21
C LEU A 212 -0.47 -5.21 27.28
N ASN A 213 -1.28 -4.48 26.52
CA ASN A 213 -1.28 -3.02 26.55
C ASN A 213 -1.74 -2.46 27.90
N ALA A 214 -2.75 -3.07 28.53
CA ALA A 214 -3.22 -2.67 29.85
C ALA A 214 -2.18 -2.97 30.94
N GLU A 215 -1.36 -4.00 30.75
CA GLU A 215 -0.24 -4.37 31.61
C GLU A 215 1.02 -3.52 31.34
N GLY A 216 0.97 -2.56 30.41
CA GLY A 216 2.11 -1.69 30.07
C GLY A 216 3.21 -2.39 29.25
N MET A 217 2.99 -3.63 28.81
CA MET A 217 3.91 -4.37 27.95
C MET A 217 3.73 -3.91 26.50
N LEU A 218 4.44 -2.87 26.07
CA LEU A 218 4.32 -2.26 24.75
C LEU A 218 5.36 -2.83 23.76
N THR A 219 5.29 -2.41 22.50
CA THR A 219 6.35 -2.69 21.51
C THR A 219 7.61 -1.87 21.80
N LEU A 220 8.75 -2.24 21.19
CA LEU A 220 10.03 -1.52 21.33
C LEU A 220 9.93 -0.01 21.05
N SER A 221 9.07 0.40 20.11
CA SER A 221 8.85 1.81 19.78
C SER A 221 7.89 2.53 20.72
N GLY A 222 7.48 1.91 21.83
CA GLY A 222 6.47 2.42 22.76
C GLY A 222 5.04 2.42 22.21
N VAL A 223 4.81 1.74 21.09
CA VAL A 223 3.49 1.69 20.44
C VAL A 223 2.67 0.52 21.02
N PRO A 224 1.36 0.69 21.29
CA PRO A 224 0.50 -0.41 21.73
C PRO A 224 0.41 -1.55 20.71
N TRP A 225 0.27 -2.77 21.22
CA TRP A 225 0.02 -3.96 20.43
C TRP A 225 -1.31 -3.87 19.68
N SER A 226 -1.26 -4.20 18.39
CA SER A 226 -2.42 -4.58 17.60
C SER A 226 -2.48 -6.10 17.46
N ARG A 227 -3.66 -6.63 17.13
CA ARG A 227 -3.86 -8.04 16.81
C ARG A 227 -2.86 -8.53 15.75
N GLU A 228 -2.71 -7.77 14.67
CA GLU A 228 -1.88 -8.13 13.52
C GLU A 228 -0.39 -8.15 13.89
N ASN A 229 0.07 -7.13 14.62
CA ASN A 229 1.48 -7.04 15.02
C ASN A 229 1.83 -8.12 16.07
N LEU A 230 0.98 -8.31 17.08
CA LEU A 230 1.19 -9.34 18.10
C LEU A 230 1.28 -10.73 17.46
N ARG A 231 0.33 -11.08 16.59
CA ARG A 231 0.38 -12.36 15.87
C ARG A 231 1.63 -12.50 15.03
N ALA A 232 2.05 -11.44 14.32
CA ALA A 232 3.24 -11.50 13.47
C ALA A 232 4.53 -11.75 14.26
N ARG A 233 4.65 -11.23 15.49
CA ARG A 233 5.82 -11.45 16.36
C ARG A 233 5.79 -12.83 17.03
N VAL A 234 4.66 -13.18 17.64
CA VAL A 234 4.49 -14.46 18.36
C VAL A 234 4.59 -15.66 17.41
N MET A 235 4.10 -15.53 16.17
CA MET A 235 4.17 -16.60 15.16
C MET A 235 5.39 -16.46 14.23
N SER A 236 6.42 -15.72 14.64
CA SER A 236 7.63 -15.55 13.84
C SER A 236 8.53 -16.78 13.91
N ARG A 237 9.37 -16.95 12.89
CA ARG A 237 10.33 -18.06 12.81
C ARG A 237 11.32 -18.07 13.98
N ALA A 238 11.79 -16.90 14.40
CA ALA A 238 12.65 -16.76 15.58
C ALA A 238 11.99 -17.32 16.85
N VAL A 239 10.69 -17.08 17.05
CA VAL A 239 9.95 -17.53 18.23
C VAL A 239 9.56 -19.00 18.18
N LEU A 240 9.17 -19.50 17.01
CA LEU A 240 8.65 -20.86 16.86
C LEU A 240 9.73 -21.91 16.59
N GLU A 241 10.82 -21.51 15.94
CA GLU A 241 11.89 -22.41 15.51
C GLU A 241 13.24 -22.09 16.16
N GLY A 242 13.37 -20.97 16.89
CA GLY A 242 14.65 -20.58 17.50
C GLY A 242 15.71 -20.23 16.46
N VAL A 243 15.32 -19.74 15.27
CA VAL A 243 16.29 -19.44 14.20
C VAL A 243 16.06 -18.08 13.54
N GLN A 244 17.15 -17.45 13.16
CA GLN A 244 17.17 -16.34 12.20
C GLN A 244 17.85 -16.79 10.92
N VAL A 245 17.24 -16.53 9.77
CA VAL A 245 17.84 -16.92 8.49
C VAL A 245 18.42 -15.71 7.78
N PHE A 246 19.74 -15.72 7.63
CA PHE A 246 20.50 -14.77 6.84
C PHE A 246 20.43 -15.14 5.36
N ARG A 247 20.30 -14.13 4.49
CA ARG A 247 20.09 -14.31 3.04
C ARG A 247 18.93 -15.29 2.74
N ASP A 248 17.80 -15.19 3.47
CA ASP A 248 16.60 -16.02 3.24
C ASP A 248 15.90 -15.64 1.92
N PRO A 249 15.84 -16.53 0.91
CA PRO A 249 15.17 -16.27 -0.37
C PRO A 249 13.63 -16.30 -0.23
N ARG A 250 13.09 -16.93 0.82
CA ARG A 250 11.64 -17.08 1.04
C ARG A 250 11.04 -15.96 1.88
N SER A 251 11.86 -15.05 2.40
CA SER A 251 11.39 -13.90 3.17
C SER A 251 10.38 -13.07 2.38
N LYS A 252 9.34 -12.60 3.08
CA LYS A 252 8.34 -11.67 2.52
C LYS A 252 8.98 -10.40 1.93
N ASP A 253 10.13 -10.00 2.47
CA ASP A 253 10.82 -8.79 2.06
C ASP A 253 11.61 -9.02 0.75
N ALA A 254 12.06 -10.26 0.48
CA ALA A 254 12.73 -10.63 -0.77
C ALA A 254 11.80 -10.41 -1.97
N ARG A 255 10.51 -10.78 -1.83
CA ARG A 255 9.46 -10.53 -2.84
C ARG A 255 9.12 -9.06 -3.06
N SER A 256 9.46 -8.18 -2.12
CA SER A 256 9.18 -6.74 -2.20
C SER A 256 10.37 -5.91 -2.73
N GLY A 257 11.45 -6.57 -3.16
CA GLY A 257 12.70 -5.93 -3.60
C GLY A 257 13.52 -5.30 -2.47
N ARG A 258 13.07 -5.40 -1.21
CA ARG A 258 13.74 -4.87 -0.01
C ARG A 258 14.49 -5.93 0.81
N GLY A 259 14.36 -7.21 0.45
CA GLY A 259 15.02 -8.33 1.13
C GLY A 259 16.20 -8.92 0.33
N THR A 260 16.50 -10.20 0.57
CA THR A 260 17.57 -10.93 -0.11
C THR A 260 17.43 -10.84 -1.62
N LYS A 261 18.51 -10.40 -2.30
CA LYS A 261 18.58 -10.47 -3.75
C LYS A 261 18.76 -11.91 -4.18
N VAL A 262 17.84 -12.41 -4.99
CA VAL A 262 17.86 -13.76 -5.54
C VAL A 262 18.14 -13.71 -7.04
N ASP A 263 18.79 -14.76 -7.55
CA ASP A 263 19.03 -14.97 -8.97
C ASP A 263 17.80 -15.58 -9.68
N ARG A 264 17.94 -15.88 -10.98
CA ARG A 264 16.91 -16.55 -11.82
C ARG A 264 16.40 -17.86 -11.22
N ASN A 265 17.23 -18.53 -10.42
CA ASN A 265 16.96 -19.85 -9.83
C ASN A 265 16.42 -19.73 -8.39
N GLY A 266 16.25 -18.52 -7.87
CA GLY A 266 15.81 -18.27 -6.49
C GLY A 266 16.92 -18.39 -5.45
N ASN A 267 18.18 -18.51 -5.86
CA ASN A 267 19.33 -18.58 -4.94
C ASN A 267 19.84 -17.18 -4.58
N PRO A 268 20.35 -16.95 -3.36
CA PRO A 268 20.86 -15.64 -3.00
C PRO A 268 22.13 -15.27 -3.79
N VAL A 269 22.16 -14.04 -4.33
CA VAL A 269 23.22 -13.57 -5.24
C VAL A 269 24.56 -13.31 -4.54
N PHE A 270 24.55 -13.00 -3.23
CA PHE A 270 25.74 -12.50 -2.52
C PHE A 270 26.35 -13.49 -1.52
N GLY A 271 26.03 -14.78 -1.64
CA GLY A 271 26.51 -15.84 -0.74
C GLY A 271 25.40 -16.79 -0.31
N ALA A 272 25.75 -17.86 0.40
CA ALA A 272 24.78 -18.88 0.80
C ALA A 272 23.79 -18.37 1.86
N THR A 273 22.61 -18.98 1.90
CA THR A 273 21.66 -18.82 3.01
C THR A 273 22.25 -19.49 4.25
N VAL A 274 22.28 -18.77 5.38
CA VAL A 274 22.79 -19.28 6.66
C VAL A 274 21.67 -19.25 7.70
N VAL A 275 21.49 -20.36 8.41
CA VAL A 275 20.57 -20.45 9.54
C VAL A 275 21.37 -20.17 10.81
N ILE A 276 21.08 -19.04 11.44
CA ILE A 276 21.66 -18.62 12.71
C ILE A 276 20.76 -19.15 13.83
N GLU A 277 21.30 -20.03 14.66
CA GLU A 277 20.62 -20.54 15.85
C GLU A 277 20.49 -19.44 16.91
N LEU A 278 19.31 -19.34 17.51
CA LEU A 278 18.97 -18.39 18.55
C LEU A 278 18.59 -19.14 19.82
N ASP A 279 18.87 -18.52 20.96
CA ASP A 279 18.35 -18.97 22.25
C ASP A 279 16.82 -19.10 22.21
N GLU A 280 16.31 -20.26 22.63
CA GLU A 280 14.88 -20.58 22.56
C GLU A 280 14.07 -19.80 23.62
N VAL A 281 13.04 -19.06 23.18
CA VAL A 281 12.06 -18.43 24.10
C VAL A 281 11.13 -19.47 24.70
N PHE A 282 10.78 -20.50 23.92
CA PHE A 282 9.80 -21.53 24.24
C PHE A 282 10.36 -22.91 24.02
N THR A 283 10.01 -23.88 24.87
CA THR A 283 10.32 -25.28 24.59
C THR A 283 9.50 -25.80 23.41
N LYS A 284 9.88 -26.95 22.84
CA LYS A 284 9.15 -27.57 21.72
C LYS A 284 7.68 -27.85 22.06
N GLU A 285 7.41 -28.24 23.30
CA GLU A 285 6.06 -28.47 23.82
C GLU A 285 5.28 -27.15 23.90
N GLU A 286 5.89 -26.10 24.44
CA GLU A 286 5.28 -24.77 24.52
C GLU A 286 4.94 -24.18 23.13
N VAL A 287 5.80 -24.44 22.13
CA VAL A 287 5.56 -24.06 20.73
C VAL A 287 4.38 -24.83 20.15
N GLN A 288 4.27 -26.13 20.44
CA GLN A 288 3.16 -26.96 19.96
C GLN A 288 1.82 -26.47 20.52
N GLU A 289 1.74 -26.21 21.82
CA GLU A 289 0.55 -25.63 22.45
C GLU A 289 0.16 -24.27 21.86
N LEU A 290 1.16 -23.43 21.56
CA LEU A 290 0.93 -22.14 20.92
C LEU A 290 0.37 -22.29 19.50
N LYS A 291 0.89 -23.25 18.70
CA LYS A 291 0.37 -23.57 17.37
C LYS A 291 -1.07 -24.08 17.43
N GLU A 292 -1.38 -24.94 18.40
CA GLU A 292 -2.74 -25.45 18.63
C GLU A 292 -3.72 -24.34 19.03
N ALA A 293 -3.32 -23.45 19.95
CA ALA A 293 -4.10 -22.27 20.31
C ALA A 293 -4.35 -21.36 19.09
N ALA A 294 -3.34 -21.13 18.27
CA ALA A 294 -3.47 -20.34 17.04
C ALA A 294 -4.42 -21.00 16.02
N ALA A 295 -4.33 -22.32 15.85
CA ALA A 295 -5.19 -23.11 14.97
C ALA A 295 -6.64 -23.09 15.44
N ARG A 296 -6.90 -23.28 16.75
CA ARG A 296 -8.22 -23.17 17.37
C ARG A 296 -8.86 -21.81 17.12
N ILE A 297 -8.13 -20.72 17.34
CA ILE A 297 -8.60 -19.35 17.06
C ILE A 297 -8.89 -19.18 15.56
N GLY A 298 -8.06 -19.78 14.69
CA GLY A 298 -8.26 -19.80 13.24
C GLY A 298 -9.53 -20.55 12.80
N ALA A 299 -9.77 -21.75 13.34
CA ALA A 299 -10.92 -22.59 13.04
C ALA A 299 -12.24 -21.94 13.48
N GLN A 300 -12.29 -21.37 14.71
CA GLN A 300 -13.43 -20.60 15.18
C GLN A 300 -13.75 -19.40 14.28
N ARG A 301 -12.73 -18.79 13.68
CA ARG A 301 -12.89 -17.70 12.70
C ARG A 301 -13.36 -18.21 11.34
N ALA A 302 -12.85 -19.35 10.87
CA ALA A 302 -13.24 -19.95 9.60
C ALA A 302 -14.70 -20.42 9.62
N LEU A 303 -15.14 -21.04 10.72
CA LEU A 303 -16.54 -21.39 10.98
C LEU A 303 -17.48 -20.18 10.87
N ARG A 304 -17.06 -19.00 11.36
CA ARG A 304 -17.82 -17.74 11.22
C ARG A 304 -17.77 -17.11 9.83
N ARG A 305 -16.77 -17.45 8.99
CA ARG A 305 -16.63 -16.91 7.63
C ARG A 305 -17.50 -17.65 6.61
N ARG A 306 -17.81 -18.93 6.85
CA ARG A 306 -18.54 -19.78 5.91
C ARG A 306 -20.05 -19.49 5.77
N SER A 307 -20.65 -18.63 6.60
CA SER A 307 -22.08 -18.35 6.53
C SER A 307 -22.47 -17.17 5.62
N HIS A 308 -21.56 -16.24 5.31
CA HIS A 308 -21.83 -15.12 4.40
C HIS A 308 -20.56 -14.52 3.79
N VAL A 309 -20.56 -14.40 2.45
CA VAL A 309 -19.52 -13.75 1.64
C VAL A 309 -19.73 -12.22 1.68
N TYR A 310 -18.66 -11.42 1.58
CA TYR A 310 -18.73 -9.94 1.50
C TYR A 310 -17.72 -9.45 0.45
N PRO A 311 -18.08 -9.49 -0.85
CA PRO A 311 -17.16 -9.22 -1.97
C PRO A 311 -16.49 -7.85 -1.91
N LEU A 312 -17.16 -6.84 -1.34
CA LEU A 312 -16.68 -5.46 -1.29
C LEU A 312 -15.96 -5.10 0.03
N SER A 313 -15.68 -6.10 0.88
CA SER A 313 -14.99 -5.89 2.14
C SER A 313 -13.57 -5.38 1.91
N LYS A 314 -13.23 -4.25 2.53
CA LYS A 314 -12.00 -3.45 2.31
C LYS A 314 -11.88 -2.73 0.97
N ARG A 315 -12.79 -2.97 0.03
CA ARG A 315 -12.82 -2.33 -1.30
C ARG A 315 -13.60 -1.00 -1.31
N ILE A 316 -14.52 -0.82 -0.36
CA ILE A 316 -15.27 0.43 -0.20
C ILE A 316 -14.49 1.41 0.68
N VAL A 317 -14.05 2.54 0.11
CA VAL A 317 -13.35 3.62 0.79
C VAL A 317 -14.33 4.71 1.19
N SER A 318 -14.33 5.01 2.49
CA SER A 318 -15.11 6.10 3.07
C SER A 318 -14.42 7.44 2.91
N ARG A 319 -15.18 8.53 2.97
CA ARG A 319 -14.65 9.91 3.05
C ARG A 319 -13.77 10.18 4.27
N CYS A 320 -13.88 9.37 5.33
CA CYS A 320 -12.99 9.44 6.48
C CYS A 320 -11.60 8.82 6.23
N GLY A 321 -11.33 8.30 5.03
CA GLY A 321 -10.08 7.63 4.66
C GLY A 321 -9.98 6.16 5.10
N ALA A 322 -10.90 5.67 5.94
CA ALA A 322 -10.99 4.26 6.31
C ALA A 322 -11.85 3.46 5.32
N HIS A 323 -11.64 2.15 5.27
CA HIS A 323 -12.42 1.24 4.43
C HIS A 323 -13.58 0.60 5.19
N TYR A 324 -14.62 0.16 4.50
CA TYR A 324 -15.71 -0.63 5.10
C TYR A 324 -15.38 -2.13 5.12
N VAL A 325 -15.88 -2.83 6.13
CA VAL A 325 -15.73 -4.27 6.32
C VAL A 325 -17.11 -4.90 6.51
N GLY A 326 -17.33 -6.06 5.90
CA GLY A 326 -18.57 -6.82 6.06
C GLY A 326 -18.79 -7.29 7.50
N GLN A 327 -20.01 -7.15 8.00
CA GLN A 327 -20.43 -7.53 9.34
C GLN A 327 -21.86 -8.04 9.33
N LEU A 328 -22.10 -9.19 9.94
CA LEU A 328 -23.45 -9.69 10.17
C LEU A 328 -24.05 -9.05 11.43
N GLN A 329 -25.30 -8.60 11.34
CA GLN A 329 -26.08 -8.23 12.51
C GLN A 329 -26.83 -9.45 13.05
N THR A 330 -26.32 -10.04 14.13
CA THR A 330 -26.86 -11.29 14.73
C THR A 330 -28.32 -11.21 15.15
N THR A 331 -28.82 -10.03 15.54
CA THR A 331 -30.20 -9.84 16.02
C THR A 331 -31.25 -9.86 14.90
N THR A 332 -30.86 -9.50 13.68
CA THR A 332 -31.79 -9.32 12.54
C THR A 332 -31.37 -10.13 11.32
N ASP A 333 -30.29 -10.90 11.44
CA ASP A 333 -29.61 -11.64 10.37
C ASP A 333 -29.35 -10.82 9.10
N ARG A 334 -29.10 -9.51 9.25
CA ARG A 334 -28.86 -8.60 8.13
C ARG A 334 -27.37 -8.43 7.87
N ARG A 335 -26.98 -8.54 6.59
CA ARG A 335 -25.61 -8.29 6.11
C ARG A 335 -25.39 -6.79 5.91
N LYS A 336 -24.33 -6.24 6.50
CA LYS A 336 -24.00 -4.82 6.37
C LYS A 336 -22.50 -4.58 6.25
N TYR A 337 -22.15 -3.45 5.64
CA TYR A 337 -20.81 -2.91 5.67
C TYR A 337 -20.69 -1.87 6.79
N THR A 338 -19.67 -2.02 7.64
CA THR A 338 -19.34 -1.06 8.69
C THR A 338 -17.95 -0.47 8.49
N CYS A 339 -17.83 0.85 8.69
CA CYS A 339 -16.54 1.53 8.53
C CYS A 339 -15.54 0.97 9.56
N SER A 340 -14.37 0.51 9.11
CA SER A 340 -13.30 -0.02 9.96
C SER A 340 -12.83 0.97 11.03
N GLY A 341 -12.91 2.28 10.75
CA GLY A 341 -12.63 3.33 11.74
C GLY A 341 -13.60 3.38 12.93
N LYS A 342 -14.71 2.61 12.92
CA LYS A 342 -15.60 2.45 14.09
C LYS A 342 -15.06 1.48 15.13
N GLN A 343 -14.13 0.61 14.73
CA GLN A 343 -13.50 -0.29 15.70
C GLN A 343 -12.45 0.48 16.49
N VAL A 344 -12.63 0.50 17.80
CA VAL A 344 -11.66 1.04 18.76
C VAL A 344 -10.37 0.21 18.63
N ARG A 345 -9.29 0.82 18.14
CA ARG A 345 -8.02 0.13 17.91
C ARG A 345 -7.27 -0.11 19.23
N HIS A 346 -7.42 0.83 20.16
CA HIS A 346 -6.92 0.78 21.52
C HIS A 346 -7.85 1.62 22.42
N PRO A 347 -7.88 1.37 23.74
CA PRO A 347 -8.64 2.21 24.68
C PRO A 347 -8.35 3.72 24.44
N GLY A 348 -9.41 4.53 24.34
CA GLY A 348 -9.31 5.98 24.09
C GLY A 348 -9.18 6.44 22.63
N SER A 349 -9.06 5.54 21.65
CA SER A 349 -8.96 5.95 20.24
C SER A 349 -10.27 6.58 19.72
N PRO A 350 -10.23 7.68 18.94
CA PRO A 350 -11.44 8.30 18.39
C PRO A 350 -12.17 7.33 17.45
N ALA A 351 -13.48 7.15 17.69
CA ALA A 351 -14.33 6.28 16.86
C ALA A 351 -14.95 7.07 15.71
N CYS A 352 -14.94 6.49 14.51
CA CYS A 352 -15.47 7.12 13.31
C CYS A 352 -17.01 7.24 13.33
N GLY A 353 -17.54 8.38 12.89
CA GLY A 353 -18.99 8.65 12.79
C GLY A 353 -19.69 8.06 11.56
N CYS A 354 -18.98 7.40 10.64
CA CYS A 354 -19.54 6.93 9.36
C CYS A 354 -20.70 5.91 9.54
N SER A 355 -21.83 6.13 8.87
CA SER A 355 -23.02 5.25 8.97
C SER A 355 -22.80 3.88 8.33
N GLN A 356 -23.66 2.92 8.67
CA GLN A 356 -23.60 1.56 8.12
C GLN A 356 -24.29 1.52 6.74
N ILE A 357 -23.81 0.67 5.85
CA ILE A 357 -24.36 0.49 4.50
C ILE A 357 -24.95 -0.92 4.40
N ASP A 358 -26.11 -1.06 3.77
CA ASP A 358 -26.68 -2.37 3.47
C ASP A 358 -25.81 -3.12 2.45
N ALA A 359 -25.43 -4.37 2.77
CA ALA A 359 -24.46 -5.11 1.96
C ALA A 359 -25.03 -5.52 0.60
N GLN A 360 -26.26 -6.04 0.57
CA GLN A 360 -26.90 -6.51 -0.66
C GLN A 360 -27.06 -5.36 -1.65
N ARG A 361 -27.56 -4.22 -1.18
CA ARG A 361 -27.85 -3.08 -2.07
C ARG A 361 -26.61 -2.47 -2.72
N ILE A 362 -25.53 -2.31 -1.95
CA ILE A 362 -24.29 -1.76 -2.53
C ILE A 362 -23.59 -2.76 -3.44
N GLU A 363 -23.65 -4.05 -3.12
CA GLU A 363 -23.12 -5.13 -3.98
C GLU A 363 -23.85 -5.18 -5.32
N GLU A 364 -25.19 -5.16 -5.32
CA GLU A 364 -25.99 -5.13 -6.54
C GLU A 364 -25.72 -3.88 -7.40
N GLU A 365 -25.57 -2.71 -6.77
CA GLU A 365 -25.25 -1.46 -7.46
C GLU A 365 -23.89 -1.51 -8.16
N VAL A 366 -22.86 -1.95 -7.43
CA VAL A 366 -21.50 -2.07 -7.96
C VAL A 366 -21.46 -3.13 -9.06
N TRP A 367 -22.09 -4.28 -8.85
CA TRP A 367 -22.17 -5.36 -9.84
C TRP A 367 -22.86 -4.91 -11.13
N ARG A 368 -23.94 -4.12 -11.03
CA ARG A 368 -24.63 -3.58 -12.21
C ARG A 368 -23.75 -2.66 -13.03
N ARG A 369 -22.91 -1.83 -12.37
CA ARG A 369 -21.96 -0.93 -13.04
C ARG A 369 -20.85 -1.70 -13.73
N ILE A 370 -20.28 -2.69 -13.06
CA ILE A 370 -19.27 -3.61 -13.63
C ILE A 370 -19.86 -4.35 -14.84
N SER A 371 -21.05 -4.94 -14.68
CA SER A 371 -21.76 -5.64 -15.74
C SER A 371 -22.02 -4.76 -16.97
N LYS A 372 -22.32 -3.47 -16.77
CA LYS A 372 -22.53 -2.51 -17.87
C LYS A 372 -21.23 -2.24 -18.63
N LEU A 373 -20.10 -2.12 -17.93
CA LEU A 373 -18.78 -1.91 -18.54
C LEU A 373 -18.33 -3.14 -19.32
N LEU A 374 -18.42 -4.33 -18.72
CA LEU A 374 -18.02 -5.58 -19.34
C LEU A 374 -18.88 -5.98 -20.56
N LYS A 375 -20.13 -5.49 -20.64
CA LYS A 375 -21.00 -5.70 -21.80
C LYS A 375 -20.64 -4.81 -23.00
N ASN A 376 -19.85 -3.75 -22.82
CA ASN A 376 -19.50 -2.82 -23.90
C ASN A 376 -18.19 -3.23 -24.60
N ARG A 377 -18.32 -4.04 -25.66
CA ARG A 377 -17.20 -4.51 -26.49
C ARG A 377 -16.29 -3.38 -26.98
N LYS A 378 -16.85 -2.24 -27.38
CA LYS A 378 -16.08 -1.12 -27.93
C LYS A 378 -15.21 -0.46 -26.85
N ALA A 379 -15.74 -0.29 -25.64
CA ALA A 379 -15.00 0.29 -24.51
C ALA A 379 -13.86 -0.62 -24.02
N LEU A 380 -14.07 -1.95 -23.99
CA LEU A 380 -13.02 -2.93 -23.69
C LEU A 380 -11.90 -2.91 -24.74
N MET A 381 -12.25 -2.83 -26.02
CA MET A 381 -11.28 -2.72 -27.11
C MET A 381 -10.53 -1.39 -27.14
N GLU A 382 -11.19 -0.26 -26.81
CA GLU A 382 -10.53 1.05 -26.68
C GLU A 382 -9.54 1.06 -25.52
N LEU A 383 -9.92 0.52 -24.35
CA LEU A 383 -9.01 0.37 -23.20
C LEU A 383 -7.81 -0.54 -23.50
N ALA A 384 -8.02 -1.65 -24.21
CA ALA A 384 -6.94 -2.54 -24.65
C ALA A 384 -6.04 -1.89 -25.71
N ARG A 385 -6.58 -1.03 -26.59
CA ARG A 385 -5.83 -0.30 -27.62
C ARG A 385 -5.03 0.86 -27.06
N GLU A 386 -5.57 1.63 -26.12
CA GLU A 386 -4.87 2.73 -25.47
C GLU A 386 -3.64 2.23 -24.69
N TRP A 387 -3.74 1.03 -24.11
CA TRP A 387 -2.60 0.31 -23.54
C TRP A 387 -1.60 -0.20 -24.59
N ALA A 388 -2.10 -0.72 -25.72
CA ALA A 388 -1.25 -1.13 -26.84
C ALA A 388 -0.49 0.07 -27.43
N ASP A 389 -1.11 1.23 -27.61
CA ASP A 389 -0.47 2.43 -28.18
C ASP A 389 0.65 3.02 -27.31
N VAL A 390 0.49 2.99 -25.97
CA VAL A 390 1.59 3.32 -25.03
C VAL A 390 2.79 2.37 -25.19
N THR A 391 2.54 1.16 -25.68
CA THR A 391 3.56 0.12 -25.87
C THR A 391 4.09 0.08 -27.32
N LEU A 392 3.28 0.48 -28.32
CA LEU A 392 3.57 0.38 -29.75
C LEU A 392 4.52 1.47 -30.26
N GLY A 393 4.56 2.64 -29.61
CA GLY A 393 5.56 3.68 -29.90
C GLY A 393 7.01 3.22 -29.67
N ALA A 394 7.22 2.15 -28.89
CA ALA A 394 8.54 1.56 -28.62
C ALA A 394 8.92 0.42 -29.59
N ARG A 395 7.98 -0.05 -30.43
CA ARG A 395 8.18 -1.26 -31.26
C ARG A 395 9.07 -1.01 -32.47
N SER A 396 8.93 0.13 -33.15
CA SER A 396 9.74 0.45 -34.33
C SER A 396 11.21 0.63 -33.95
N GLY A 397 11.50 1.44 -32.92
CA GLY A 397 12.88 1.71 -32.53
C GLY A 397 13.66 0.52 -31.96
N GLN A 398 12.99 -0.51 -31.41
CA GLN A 398 13.68 -1.68 -30.84
C GLN A 398 13.98 -2.77 -31.89
N ALA A 399 13.12 -2.94 -32.89
CA ALA A 399 13.41 -3.84 -34.01
C ALA A 399 14.63 -3.32 -34.80
N ASP A 400 14.63 -2.02 -35.12
CA ASP A 400 15.73 -1.35 -35.81
C ASP A 400 17.04 -1.44 -35.01
N ARG A 401 16.97 -1.30 -33.68
CA ARG A 401 18.13 -1.43 -32.78
C ARG A 401 18.69 -2.84 -32.69
N ILE A 402 17.84 -3.88 -32.74
CA ILE A 402 18.30 -5.28 -32.79
C ILE A 402 19.05 -5.53 -34.09
N GLU A 403 18.52 -5.06 -35.22
CA GLU A 403 19.14 -5.20 -36.55
C GLU A 403 20.49 -4.44 -36.64
N GLU A 404 20.57 -3.25 -36.04
CA GLU A 404 21.81 -2.49 -35.92
C GLU A 404 22.86 -3.22 -35.07
N LEU A 405 22.47 -3.75 -33.90
CA LEU A 405 23.36 -4.53 -33.03
C LEU A 405 23.83 -5.83 -33.70
N ASP A 406 22.94 -6.53 -34.40
CA ASP A 406 23.29 -7.71 -35.20
C ASP A 406 24.33 -7.37 -36.28
N SER A 407 24.15 -6.25 -36.96
CA SER A 407 25.11 -5.78 -37.97
C SER A 407 26.48 -5.47 -37.35
N GLN A 408 26.52 -4.84 -36.18
CA GLN A 408 27.77 -4.53 -35.46
C GLN A 408 28.49 -5.79 -34.96
N ILE A 409 27.75 -6.79 -34.46
CA ILE A 409 28.30 -8.09 -34.04
C ILE A 409 29.00 -8.78 -35.22
N VAL A 410 28.34 -8.86 -36.37
CA VAL A 410 28.91 -9.49 -37.58
C VAL A 410 30.19 -8.76 -38.05
N VAL A 411 30.22 -7.44 -37.98
CA VAL A 411 31.42 -6.65 -38.33
C VAL A 411 32.57 -6.97 -37.36
N GLN A 412 32.27 -7.04 -36.06
CA GLN A 412 33.27 -7.32 -35.03
C GLN A 412 33.84 -8.73 -35.13
N GLU A 413 33.01 -9.74 -35.38
CA GLU A 413 33.44 -11.13 -35.59
C GLU A 413 34.39 -11.27 -36.78
N LYS A 414 34.09 -10.58 -37.90
CA LYS A 414 34.97 -10.55 -39.08
C LYS A 414 36.31 -9.87 -38.77
N ALA A 415 36.29 -8.81 -37.97
CA ALA A 415 37.50 -8.10 -37.57
C ALA A 415 38.39 -8.97 -36.67
N ILE A 416 37.80 -9.69 -35.71
CA ILE A 416 38.49 -10.68 -34.87
C ILE A 416 39.14 -11.76 -35.75
N ALA A 417 38.40 -12.37 -36.67
CA ALA A 417 38.93 -13.41 -37.56
C ALA A 417 40.10 -12.91 -38.43
N THR A 418 40.00 -11.68 -38.92
CA THR A 418 41.08 -11.04 -39.70
C THR A 418 42.32 -10.84 -38.85
N VAL A 419 42.18 -10.26 -37.66
CA VAL A 419 43.31 -10.05 -36.72
C VAL A 419 43.92 -11.38 -36.30
N MET A 420 43.13 -12.40 -36.01
CA MET A 420 43.61 -13.76 -35.72
C MET A 420 44.47 -14.32 -36.86
N SER A 421 44.00 -14.21 -38.10
CA SER A 421 44.73 -14.73 -39.26
C SER A 421 46.06 -14.01 -39.48
N VAL A 422 46.08 -12.67 -39.37
CA VAL A 422 47.29 -11.86 -39.54
C VAL A 422 48.31 -12.14 -38.44
N THR A 423 47.85 -12.22 -37.19
CA THR A 423 48.72 -12.49 -36.03
C THR A 423 49.24 -13.93 -36.01
N ALA A 424 48.44 -14.92 -36.43
CA ALA A 424 48.90 -16.29 -36.58
C ALA A 424 49.99 -16.42 -37.67
N VAL A 425 49.81 -15.76 -38.82
CA VAL A 425 50.84 -15.72 -39.89
C VAL A 425 52.11 -15.02 -39.41
N GLN A 426 51.97 -13.93 -38.63
CA GLN A 426 53.11 -13.23 -38.04
C GLN A 426 53.86 -14.12 -37.05
N ALA A 427 53.17 -14.84 -36.17
CA ALA A 427 53.77 -15.76 -35.22
C ALA A 427 54.54 -16.88 -35.92
N ALA A 428 53.98 -17.44 -36.99
CA ALA A 428 54.64 -18.47 -37.81
C ALA A 428 55.91 -17.93 -38.50
N ARG A 429 55.88 -16.69 -39.02
CA ARG A 429 57.07 -16.05 -39.63
C ARG A 429 58.18 -15.77 -38.63
N GLN A 430 57.83 -15.54 -37.37
CA GLN A 430 58.78 -15.30 -36.27
C GLN A 430 59.33 -16.61 -35.66
N GLY A 431 58.83 -17.77 -36.09
CA GLY A 431 59.27 -19.06 -35.55
C GLY A 431 58.91 -19.26 -34.08
N LEU A 432 57.85 -18.59 -33.60
CA LEU A 432 57.37 -18.75 -32.22
C LEU A 432 56.89 -20.18 -31.99
N ASP A 433 57.11 -20.68 -30.77
CA ASP A 433 56.50 -21.93 -30.34
C ASP A 433 54.97 -21.77 -30.23
N GLN A 434 54.28 -22.91 -30.11
CA GLN A 434 52.83 -22.97 -30.15
C GLN A 434 52.17 -22.16 -29.01
N ASP A 435 52.75 -22.19 -27.81
CA ASP A 435 52.21 -21.48 -26.65
C ASP A 435 52.40 -19.96 -26.77
N ALA A 436 53.57 -19.50 -27.23
CA ALA A 436 53.82 -18.09 -27.48
C ALA A 436 52.97 -17.53 -28.64
N ALA A 437 52.73 -18.34 -29.68
CA ALA A 437 51.86 -17.97 -30.79
C ALA A 437 50.40 -17.81 -30.35
N VAL A 438 49.89 -18.73 -29.51
CA VAL A 438 48.54 -18.65 -28.94
C VAL A 438 48.42 -17.41 -28.06
N GLN A 439 49.38 -17.15 -27.17
CA GLN A 439 49.36 -15.95 -26.32
C GLN A 439 49.34 -14.65 -27.12
N LEU A 440 50.13 -14.56 -28.20
CA LEU A 440 50.16 -13.38 -29.08
C LEU A 440 48.78 -13.12 -29.72
N VAL A 441 48.15 -14.17 -30.25
CA VAL A 441 46.82 -14.09 -30.87
C VAL A 441 45.75 -13.74 -29.82
N THR A 442 45.78 -14.35 -28.65
CA THR A 442 44.87 -14.04 -27.54
C THR A 442 45.01 -12.59 -27.10
N GLN A 443 46.24 -12.09 -26.96
CA GLN A 443 46.49 -10.72 -26.53
C GLN A 443 46.05 -9.69 -27.58
N ALA A 444 46.25 -10.00 -28.87
CA ALA A 444 45.83 -9.14 -29.97
C ALA A 444 44.30 -9.08 -30.16
N THR A 445 43.60 -10.16 -29.83
CA THR A 445 42.13 -10.26 -29.99
C THR A 445 41.34 -9.91 -28.74
N ALA A 446 41.98 -9.89 -27.57
CA ALA A 446 41.37 -9.56 -26.27
C ALA A 446 40.46 -8.31 -26.27
N PRO A 447 40.87 -7.13 -26.80
CA PRO A 447 40.01 -5.94 -26.79
C PRO A 447 38.76 -6.12 -27.67
N MET A 448 38.91 -6.78 -28.82
CA MET A 448 37.81 -6.99 -29.75
C MET A 448 36.80 -8.03 -29.22
N ASN A 449 37.29 -9.07 -28.53
CA ASN A 449 36.47 -10.06 -27.84
C ASN A 449 35.68 -9.43 -26.68
N ALA A 450 36.27 -8.48 -25.95
CA ALA A 450 35.56 -7.75 -24.89
C ALA A 450 34.40 -6.90 -25.44
N GLU A 451 34.63 -6.20 -26.55
CA GLU A 451 33.60 -5.41 -27.25
C GLU A 451 32.50 -6.29 -27.85
N LEU A 452 32.85 -7.44 -28.44
CA LEU A 452 31.89 -8.44 -28.91
C LEU A 452 30.98 -8.92 -27.76
N GLY A 453 31.56 -9.18 -26.59
CA GLY A 453 30.79 -9.55 -25.39
C GLY A 453 29.81 -8.46 -24.93
N GLN A 454 30.18 -7.18 -25.06
CA GLN A 454 29.30 -6.06 -24.75
C GLN A 454 28.14 -5.94 -25.74
N LEU A 455 28.42 -6.04 -27.04
CA LEU A 455 27.40 -5.99 -28.10
C LEU A 455 26.39 -7.14 -27.98
N SER A 456 26.86 -8.36 -27.74
CA SER A 456 26.00 -9.53 -27.52
C SER A 456 25.08 -9.36 -26.30
N LYS A 457 25.61 -8.80 -25.20
CA LYS A 457 24.79 -8.52 -24.01
C LYS A 457 23.71 -7.48 -24.29
N LEU A 458 24.05 -6.38 -24.97
CA LEU A 458 23.08 -5.33 -25.35
C LEU A 458 21.99 -5.88 -26.28
N ARG A 459 22.35 -6.80 -27.17
CA ARG A 459 21.41 -7.49 -28.06
C ARG A 459 20.46 -8.39 -27.28
N GLU A 460 20.96 -9.19 -26.36
CA GLU A 460 20.13 -10.06 -25.50
C GLU A 460 19.11 -9.26 -24.69
N GLU A 461 19.53 -8.11 -24.14
CA GLU A 461 18.65 -7.19 -23.42
C GLU A 461 17.55 -6.61 -24.33
N ALA A 462 17.88 -6.22 -25.56
CA ALA A 462 16.91 -5.71 -26.54
C ALA A 462 15.90 -6.79 -26.99
N VAL A 463 16.36 -8.03 -27.23
CA VAL A 463 15.51 -9.17 -27.61
C VAL A 463 14.59 -9.59 -26.46
N ALA A 464 15.08 -9.58 -25.21
CA ALA A 464 14.27 -9.85 -24.02
C ALA A 464 13.12 -8.83 -23.91
N TRP A 465 13.43 -7.55 -24.09
CA TRP A 465 12.44 -6.46 -24.09
C TRP A 465 11.37 -6.63 -25.18
N GLN A 466 11.76 -7.03 -26.40
CA GLN A 466 10.83 -7.29 -27.51
C GLN A 466 9.90 -8.47 -27.20
N ARG A 467 10.42 -9.55 -26.60
CA ARG A 467 9.63 -10.74 -26.20
C ARG A 467 8.63 -10.42 -25.09
N GLU A 468 9.02 -9.63 -24.10
CA GLU A 468 8.14 -9.17 -23.02
C GLU A 468 6.97 -8.33 -23.55
N THR A 469 7.26 -7.49 -24.54
CA THR A 469 6.27 -6.66 -25.25
C THR A 469 5.28 -7.50 -26.06
N GLY A 470 5.75 -8.50 -26.81
CA GLY A 470 4.88 -9.41 -27.57
C GLY A 470 4.02 -10.33 -26.69
N ALA A 471 4.50 -10.69 -25.50
CA ALA A 471 3.69 -11.41 -24.51
C ALA A 471 2.56 -10.53 -23.94
N ALA A 472 2.75 -9.21 -23.94
CA ALA A 472 1.74 -8.25 -23.51
C ALA A 472 0.55 -8.22 -24.49
N GLU A 473 0.81 -8.23 -25.80
CA GLU A 473 -0.24 -8.30 -26.84
C GLU A 473 -1.05 -9.60 -26.82
N ARG A 474 -0.44 -10.74 -26.45
CA ARG A 474 -1.16 -12.01 -26.26
C ARG A 474 -2.09 -11.92 -25.05
N ARG A 475 -1.59 -11.43 -23.91
CA ARG A 475 -2.38 -11.20 -22.69
C ARG A 475 -3.59 -10.29 -22.92
N ALA A 476 -3.45 -9.24 -23.73
CA ALA A 476 -4.58 -8.37 -24.08
C ALA A 476 -5.65 -9.08 -24.94
N ARG A 477 -5.25 -10.00 -25.83
CA ARG A 477 -6.17 -10.82 -26.62
C ARG A 477 -6.89 -11.87 -25.77
N ASP A 478 -6.17 -12.52 -24.86
CA ASP A 478 -6.73 -13.54 -23.96
C ASP A 478 -7.74 -12.94 -22.98
N LEU A 479 -7.46 -11.72 -22.49
CA LEU A 479 -8.39 -10.93 -21.68
C LEU A 479 -9.69 -10.61 -22.44
N CYS A 480 -9.60 -10.26 -23.73
CA CYS A 480 -10.77 -10.04 -24.57
C CYS A 480 -11.60 -11.33 -24.74
N ALA A 481 -10.95 -12.46 -24.98
CA ALA A 481 -11.62 -13.76 -25.14
C ALA A 481 -12.31 -14.24 -23.84
N LEU A 482 -11.70 -14.00 -22.68
CA LEU A 482 -12.29 -14.31 -21.38
C LEU A 482 -13.46 -13.38 -21.04
N ALA A 483 -13.35 -12.08 -21.35
CA ALA A 483 -14.45 -11.13 -21.20
C ALA A 483 -15.67 -11.51 -22.08
N GLU A 484 -15.43 -12.04 -23.28
CA GLU A 484 -16.49 -12.56 -24.16
C GLU A 484 -17.16 -13.82 -23.60
N ARG A 485 -16.39 -14.75 -23.01
CA ARG A 485 -16.94 -15.94 -22.32
C ARG A 485 -17.75 -15.57 -21.06
N ALA A 486 -17.24 -14.67 -20.23
CA ALA A 486 -17.94 -14.19 -19.03
C ALA A 486 -19.26 -13.51 -19.39
N ARG A 487 -19.31 -12.75 -20.50
CA ARG A 487 -20.51 -12.05 -20.97
C ARG A 487 -21.69 -12.98 -21.27
N ALA A 488 -21.43 -14.24 -21.62
CA ALA A 488 -22.47 -15.25 -21.89
C ALA A 488 -23.11 -15.83 -20.62
N GLN A 489 -22.42 -15.81 -19.47
CA GLN A 489 -22.86 -16.47 -18.22
C GLN A 489 -23.28 -15.49 -17.09
N MET A 490 -23.00 -14.19 -17.23
CA MET A 490 -23.20 -13.15 -16.20
C MET A 490 -24.57 -13.06 -15.48
N PRO A 491 -25.73 -13.36 -16.09
CA PRO A 491 -27.02 -13.25 -15.39
C PRO A 491 -27.26 -14.31 -14.29
N LEU A 492 -26.51 -15.42 -14.29
CA LEU A 492 -26.76 -16.61 -13.45
C LEU A 492 -25.68 -16.87 -12.38
N MET A 493 -24.71 -15.97 -12.21
CA MET A 493 -23.55 -16.16 -11.31
C MET A 493 -23.94 -16.08 -9.83
N SER A 494 -23.39 -17.00 -9.01
CA SER A 494 -23.54 -17.03 -7.56
C SER A 494 -22.80 -15.87 -6.88
N ASP A 495 -23.08 -15.60 -5.60
CA ASP A 495 -22.37 -14.54 -4.84
C ASP A 495 -20.87 -14.84 -4.65
N GLU A 496 -20.47 -16.12 -4.73
CA GLU A 496 -19.07 -16.56 -4.71
C GLU A 496 -18.39 -16.25 -6.05
N ASP A 497 -19.00 -16.63 -7.18
CA ASP A 497 -18.44 -16.33 -8.50
C ASP A 497 -18.35 -14.81 -8.77
N ARG A 498 -19.31 -14.03 -8.24
CA ARG A 498 -19.26 -12.57 -8.28
C ARG A 498 -18.09 -12.02 -7.48
N ALA A 499 -17.76 -12.64 -6.35
CA ALA A 499 -16.61 -12.26 -5.53
C ALA A 499 -15.30 -12.49 -6.29
N ASP A 500 -15.18 -13.62 -6.97
CA ASP A 500 -13.99 -13.96 -7.76
C ASP A 500 -13.78 -12.97 -8.92
N VAL A 501 -14.85 -12.58 -9.62
CA VAL A 501 -14.77 -11.54 -10.68
C VAL A 501 -14.41 -10.17 -10.11
N ILE A 502 -14.95 -9.80 -8.95
CA ILE A 502 -14.63 -8.54 -8.27
C ILE A 502 -13.15 -8.53 -7.83
N ASP A 503 -12.62 -9.67 -7.42
CA ASP A 503 -11.21 -9.84 -7.06
C ASP A 503 -10.30 -9.76 -8.29
N LEU A 504 -10.69 -10.41 -9.39
CA LEU A 504 -9.98 -10.45 -10.68
C LEU A 504 -9.97 -9.10 -11.45
N ILE A 505 -10.81 -8.14 -11.03
CA ILE A 505 -10.92 -6.77 -11.58
C ILE A 505 -10.42 -5.72 -10.55
N ASP A 506 -9.86 -6.17 -9.42
CA ASP A 506 -9.45 -5.37 -8.27
C ASP A 506 -10.30 -4.11 -8.05
N VAL A 507 -11.61 -4.34 -7.87
CA VAL A 507 -12.58 -3.25 -7.78
C VAL A 507 -12.33 -2.43 -6.52
N LYS A 508 -12.37 -1.10 -6.69
CA LYS A 508 -12.34 -0.09 -5.62
C LYS A 508 -13.57 0.81 -5.73
N VAL A 509 -14.26 1.01 -4.61
CA VAL A 509 -15.47 1.84 -4.54
C VAL A 509 -15.21 3.02 -3.63
N THR A 510 -15.15 4.23 -4.18
CA THR A 510 -14.91 5.47 -3.42
C THR A 510 -16.22 6.21 -3.20
N LEU A 511 -16.64 6.37 -1.94
CA LEU A 511 -17.87 7.10 -1.60
C LEU A 511 -17.64 8.61 -1.73
N GLN A 512 -18.42 9.27 -2.60
CA GLN A 512 -18.34 10.71 -2.85
C GLN A 512 -19.27 11.51 -1.94
N SER A 513 -20.38 10.91 -1.50
CA SER A 513 -21.31 11.51 -0.54
C SER A 513 -21.31 10.75 0.79
N PRO A 514 -21.70 11.40 1.92
CA PRO A 514 -21.92 10.69 3.17
C PRO A 514 -23.06 9.67 3.00
N VAL A 515 -22.91 8.50 3.61
CA VAL A 515 -23.97 7.47 3.62
C VAL A 515 -25.26 8.09 4.20
N PRO A 516 -26.35 8.19 3.41
CA PRO A 516 -27.58 8.79 3.88
C PRO A 516 -28.11 8.04 5.10
N VAL A 517 -28.13 8.71 6.24
CA VAL A 517 -28.66 8.13 7.48
C VAL A 517 -30.18 8.20 7.40
N ARG A 518 -30.86 7.15 7.87
CA ARG A 518 -32.30 7.15 8.10
C ARG A 518 -32.69 8.35 8.98
N LYS A 519 -33.04 9.49 8.39
CA LYS A 519 -33.82 10.54 9.06
C LYS A 519 -35.29 10.19 8.89
N GLY A 520 -35.71 9.09 9.49
CA GLY A 520 -37.10 8.64 9.42
C GLY A 520 -37.77 8.87 10.75
N ARG A 521 -38.80 9.74 10.79
CA ARG A 521 -39.92 9.55 11.73
C ARG A 521 -40.35 8.10 11.55
N SER A 522 -40.06 7.24 12.53
CA SER A 522 -40.74 5.95 12.62
C SER A 522 -42.23 6.28 12.64
N GLY A 523 -43.02 5.62 11.79
CA GLY A 523 -44.47 5.70 11.84
C GLY A 523 -44.90 5.62 13.30
N CYS A 524 -45.80 6.51 13.71
CA CYS A 524 -46.22 6.57 15.11
C CYS A 524 -46.81 5.21 15.49
N ALA A 525 -46.10 4.41 16.31
CA ALA A 525 -46.55 3.07 16.70
C ALA A 525 -47.96 3.10 17.32
N VAL A 526 -48.28 4.19 18.04
CA VAL A 526 -49.61 4.46 18.59
C VAL A 526 -50.62 4.70 17.46
N GLY A 527 -50.31 5.55 16.48
CA GLY A 527 -51.19 5.80 15.33
C GLY A 527 -51.38 4.57 14.43
N ALA A 528 -50.34 3.73 14.28
CA ALA A 528 -50.43 2.46 13.56
C ALA A 528 -51.38 1.48 14.26
N TRP A 529 -51.35 1.40 15.59
CA TRP A 529 -52.26 0.57 16.38
C TRP A 529 -53.74 0.94 16.15
N PHE A 530 -54.06 2.24 16.12
CA PHE A 530 -55.42 2.71 15.79
C PHE A 530 -55.82 2.37 14.34
N LYS A 531 -54.88 2.53 13.39
CA LYS A 531 -55.09 2.20 11.96
C LYS A 531 -55.40 0.71 11.77
N GLU A 532 -54.56 -0.18 12.32
CA GLU A 532 -54.66 -1.63 12.18
C GLU A 532 -55.98 -2.17 12.73
N ARG A 533 -56.43 -1.62 13.87
CA ARG A 533 -57.68 -2.02 14.52
C ARG A 533 -58.91 -1.28 13.99
N ARG A 534 -58.74 -0.40 12.99
CA ARG A 534 -59.81 0.44 12.41
C ARG A 534 -60.55 1.31 13.45
N LEU A 535 -59.82 1.76 14.48
CA LEU A 535 -60.33 2.59 15.56
C LEU A 535 -60.09 4.09 15.27
N ARG A 536 -60.98 4.95 15.77
CA ARG A 536 -60.81 6.41 15.72
C ARG A 536 -60.01 6.90 16.92
N ILE A 537 -59.29 8.02 16.79
CA ILE A 537 -58.45 8.57 17.85
C ILE A 537 -59.27 9.59 18.67
N PRO A 538 -59.38 9.45 20.00
CA PRO A 538 -60.01 10.48 20.85
C PRO A 538 -59.38 11.86 20.67
N ALA A 539 -60.22 12.87 20.40
CA ALA A 539 -59.81 14.24 20.11
C ALA A 539 -59.18 14.91 21.34
N GLU A 540 -59.80 14.69 22.51
CA GLU A 540 -59.39 15.21 23.82
C GLU A 540 -59.94 14.32 24.93
N VAL A 541 -59.31 14.31 26.10
CA VAL A 541 -59.81 13.64 27.31
C VAL A 541 -60.41 14.68 28.25
N SER A 542 -61.70 14.96 28.08
CA SER A 542 -62.47 15.85 28.98
C SER A 542 -62.49 15.33 30.43
N ASP A 543 -62.85 16.17 31.39
CA ASP A 543 -62.96 15.74 32.79
C ASP A 543 -63.99 14.61 32.98
N GLN A 544 -65.10 14.64 32.23
CA GLN A 544 -66.10 13.57 32.22
C GLN A 544 -65.54 12.26 31.66
N ALA A 545 -64.79 12.33 30.55
CA ALA A 545 -64.12 11.18 29.96
C ALA A 545 -63.03 10.62 30.89
N TRP A 546 -62.31 11.50 31.60
CA TRP A 546 -61.27 11.13 32.55
C TRP A 546 -61.81 10.32 33.72
N VAL A 547 -62.93 10.74 34.32
CA VAL A 547 -63.58 10.02 35.44
C VAL A 547 -63.89 8.56 35.07
N LEU A 548 -64.28 8.31 33.82
CA LEU A 548 -64.62 6.96 33.34
C LEU A 548 -63.38 6.09 33.10
N ILE A 549 -62.27 6.66 32.60
CA ILE A 549 -61.06 5.88 32.27
C ILE A 549 -60.07 5.77 33.44
N GLN A 550 -60.11 6.70 34.42
CA GLN A 550 -59.19 6.74 35.55
C GLN A 550 -59.12 5.39 36.31
N PRO A 551 -60.24 4.70 36.64
CA PRO A 551 -60.19 3.40 37.31
C PRO A 551 -59.49 2.30 36.51
N ILE A 552 -59.55 2.38 35.17
CA ILE A 552 -58.96 1.40 34.24
C ILE A 552 -57.44 1.53 34.24
N VAL A 553 -56.93 2.76 34.13
CA VAL A 553 -55.48 3.03 34.03
C VAL A 553 -54.75 3.00 35.37
N THR A 554 -55.45 3.30 36.48
CA THR A 554 -54.88 3.29 37.85
C THR A 554 -54.79 1.89 38.46
N ARG A 555 -55.63 0.93 38.02
CA ARG A 555 -55.52 -0.51 38.41
C ARG A 555 -54.19 -1.16 38.00
N THR A 556 -53.42 -0.51 37.12
CA THR A 556 -52.07 -0.93 36.67
C THR A 556 -50.91 -0.43 37.57
N GLY A 557 -51.23 0.16 38.74
CA GLY A 557 -50.36 1.10 39.45
C GLY A 557 -49.09 0.57 40.15
N ARG A 558 -48.96 -0.74 40.46
CA ARG A 558 -47.80 -1.21 41.26
C ARG A 558 -46.54 -1.35 40.40
N GLY A 559 -45.76 -0.28 40.31
CA GLY A 559 -44.42 -0.28 39.74
C GLY A 559 -43.37 -0.74 40.74
N SER A 560 -42.46 -1.61 40.29
CA SER A 560 -41.09 -1.66 40.79
C SER A 560 -40.39 -0.31 40.52
N GLY A 561 -39.47 0.08 41.41
CA GLY A 561 -39.03 1.45 41.64
C GLY A 561 -38.49 2.26 40.44
N LYS A 562 -38.60 3.59 40.60
CA LYS A 562 -38.08 4.72 39.78
C LYS A 562 -38.98 5.32 38.67
N SER A 563 -40.26 4.95 38.54
CA SER A 563 -41.19 5.50 37.53
C SER A 563 -42.36 6.32 38.12
N THR A 564 -42.09 7.20 39.10
CA THR A 564 -43.14 7.74 39.98
C THR A 564 -43.26 9.27 40.01
N GLU A 565 -43.09 9.96 38.88
CA GLU A 565 -43.30 11.43 38.83
C GLU A 565 -44.26 11.91 37.74
N LEU A 566 -44.74 11.04 36.84
CA LEU A 566 -45.65 11.46 35.77
C LEU A 566 -47.11 11.11 36.11
N PRO A 567 -48.00 12.12 36.31
CA PRO A 567 -49.42 11.91 36.52
C PRO A 567 -50.03 11.04 35.42
N VAL A 568 -50.94 10.15 35.80
CA VAL A 568 -51.51 9.14 34.89
C VAL A 568 -52.32 9.79 33.77
N ARG A 569 -53.04 10.89 34.08
CA ARG A 569 -53.81 11.68 33.12
C ARG A 569 -52.95 12.25 32.01
N ASP A 570 -51.87 12.92 32.40
CA ASP A 570 -50.93 13.55 31.48
C ASP A 570 -50.29 12.51 30.56
N ALA A 571 -49.94 11.34 31.09
CA ALA A 571 -49.38 10.26 30.29
C ALA A 571 -50.37 9.74 29.22
N VAL A 572 -51.65 9.55 29.58
CA VAL A 572 -52.70 9.15 28.63
C VAL A 572 -52.86 10.22 27.55
N GLU A 573 -52.92 11.49 27.95
CA GLU A 573 -53.12 12.60 27.03
C GLU A 573 -51.93 12.80 26.08
N ALA A 574 -50.68 12.71 26.56
CA ALA A 574 -49.51 12.81 25.68
C ALA A 574 -49.35 11.62 24.74
N ILE A 575 -49.81 10.42 25.14
CA ILE A 575 -49.86 9.25 24.24
C ILE A 575 -50.91 9.46 23.14
N LEU A 576 -52.11 9.95 23.50
CA LEU A 576 -53.16 10.28 22.52
C LEU A 576 -52.73 11.45 21.61
N TRP A 577 -52.11 12.50 22.15
CA TRP A 577 -51.54 13.60 21.37
C TRP A 577 -50.46 13.12 20.40
N LYS A 578 -49.67 12.10 20.76
CA LYS A 578 -48.74 11.45 19.84
C LYS A 578 -49.47 10.71 18.71
N ALA A 579 -50.58 10.04 18.99
CA ALA A 579 -51.43 9.43 17.98
C ALA A 579 -52.02 10.48 17.02
N ARG A 580 -52.50 11.61 17.55
CA ARG A 580 -53.08 12.73 16.80
C ARG A 580 -52.06 13.52 15.98
N SER A 581 -50.79 13.58 16.39
CA SER A 581 -49.79 14.45 15.75
C SER A 581 -48.73 13.70 14.96
N ALA A 582 -48.61 12.38 15.16
CA ALA A 582 -47.57 11.53 14.61
C ALA A 582 -46.12 12.01 14.87
N LYS A 583 -45.91 12.84 15.89
CA LYS A 583 -44.58 13.40 16.26
C LYS A 583 -43.79 12.47 17.19
N GLN A 584 -42.55 12.85 17.53
CA GLN A 584 -41.63 12.02 18.32
C GLN A 584 -42.08 11.88 19.79
N TRP A 585 -41.60 10.83 20.48
CA TRP A 585 -41.86 10.65 21.92
C TRP A 585 -41.24 11.76 22.79
N SER A 586 -40.13 12.35 22.34
CA SER A 586 -39.51 13.52 22.97
C SER A 586 -40.44 14.74 22.93
N GLU A 587 -41.03 15.02 21.76
CA GLU A 587 -41.95 16.14 21.59
C GLU A 587 -43.26 15.96 22.38
N ALA A 588 -43.77 14.72 22.48
CA ALA A 588 -44.90 14.41 23.34
C ALA A 588 -44.55 14.61 24.83
N ALA A 589 -43.34 14.24 25.23
CA ALA A 589 -42.85 14.44 26.60
C ALA A 589 -42.66 15.92 26.95
N SER A 590 -42.14 16.73 26.03
CA SER A 590 -41.97 18.18 26.21
C SER A 590 -43.31 18.92 26.39
N ARG A 591 -44.45 18.30 26.06
CA ARG A 591 -45.80 18.84 26.31
C ARG A 591 -46.39 18.49 27.68
N MET A 592 -45.59 17.93 28.58
CA MET A 592 -45.90 17.84 30.00
C MET A 592 -44.70 18.35 30.80
N ASN A 593 -44.97 19.06 31.89
CA ASN A 593 -43.92 19.60 32.75
C ASN A 593 -43.03 18.54 33.43
N HIS A 594 -43.41 17.25 33.37
CA HIS A 594 -42.82 16.19 34.21
C HIS A 594 -42.40 14.90 33.45
N GLY A 595 -42.31 14.92 32.11
CA GLY A 595 -42.14 13.69 31.29
C GLY A 595 -40.76 13.49 30.64
N VAL A 596 -40.28 12.23 30.60
CA VAL A 596 -39.14 11.81 29.75
C VAL A 596 -39.66 10.86 28.65
N GLY A 597 -39.32 11.08 27.38
CA GLY A 597 -39.90 10.31 26.24
C GLY A 597 -39.77 8.78 26.34
N LYS A 598 -38.74 8.26 27.03
CA LYS A 598 -38.58 6.81 27.29
C LYS A 598 -39.63 6.25 28.26
N SER A 599 -40.10 7.02 29.25
CA SER A 599 -41.09 6.55 30.23
C SER A 599 -42.48 6.40 29.62
N LEU A 600 -42.87 7.34 28.74
CA LEU A 600 -44.11 7.26 27.96
C LEU A 600 -44.15 6.04 27.04
N MET A 601 -43.04 5.79 26.33
CA MET A 601 -42.93 4.63 25.44
C MET A 601 -43.04 3.32 26.22
N SER A 602 -42.36 3.20 27.36
CA SER A 602 -42.45 2.02 28.23
C SER A 602 -43.88 1.80 28.76
N ARG A 603 -44.54 2.88 29.19
CA ARG A 603 -45.92 2.83 29.69
C ARG A 603 -46.92 2.44 28.60
N TRP A 604 -46.77 2.99 27.38
CA TRP A 604 -47.55 2.57 26.21
C TRP A 604 -47.38 1.08 25.93
N THR A 605 -46.14 0.59 25.83
CA THR A 605 -45.87 -0.82 25.53
C THR A 605 -46.50 -1.76 26.56
N ARG A 606 -46.42 -1.42 27.85
CA ARG A 606 -47.02 -2.20 28.93
C ARG A 606 -48.55 -2.23 28.86
N TRP A 607 -49.18 -1.06 28.75
CA TRP A 607 -50.64 -0.94 28.66
C TRP A 607 -51.23 -1.50 27.37
N ASN A 608 -50.43 -1.59 26.32
CA ASN A 608 -50.82 -2.25 25.09
C ASN A 608 -50.72 -3.77 25.22
N ALA A 609 -49.71 -4.27 25.94
CA ALA A 609 -49.54 -5.71 26.17
C ALA A 609 -50.59 -6.31 27.11
N ASP A 610 -51.08 -5.53 28.09
CA ASP A 610 -52.08 -5.98 29.09
C ASP A 610 -53.53 -5.63 28.71
N GLY A 611 -53.77 -5.16 27.48
CA GLY A 611 -55.10 -4.83 26.96
C GLY A 611 -55.75 -3.60 27.61
N THR A 612 -54.99 -2.76 28.31
CA THR A 612 -55.51 -1.53 28.94
C THR A 612 -55.95 -0.51 27.88
N TRP A 613 -55.22 -0.37 26.77
CA TRP A 613 -55.57 0.60 25.72
C TRP A 613 -56.85 0.27 24.98
N GLU A 614 -57.14 -1.01 24.73
CA GLU A 614 -58.40 -1.46 24.16
C GLU A 614 -59.58 -1.01 25.02
N ARG A 615 -59.52 -1.24 26.34
CA ARG A 615 -60.56 -0.84 27.30
C ARG A 615 -60.70 0.68 27.41
N VAL A 616 -59.60 1.40 27.40
CA VAL A 616 -59.62 2.88 27.42
C VAL A 616 -60.26 3.43 26.16
N VAL A 617 -59.92 2.92 24.98
CA VAL A 617 -60.46 3.41 23.71
C VAL A 617 -61.94 3.03 23.53
N GLU A 618 -62.36 1.87 24.04
CA GLU A 618 -63.77 1.46 24.06
C GLU A 618 -64.63 2.46 24.86
N VAL A 619 -64.19 2.85 26.05
CA VAL A 619 -64.88 3.87 26.87
C VAL A 619 -64.86 5.24 26.19
N LEU A 620 -63.76 5.60 25.54
CA LEU A 620 -63.60 6.89 24.86
C LEU A 620 -64.29 6.94 23.49
N ALA A 621 -64.80 5.83 22.96
CA ALA A 621 -65.46 5.78 21.66
C ALA A 621 -66.76 6.61 21.62
N GLY A 622 -67.42 6.80 22.78
CA GLY A 622 -68.61 7.64 22.94
C GLY A 622 -68.32 9.15 22.98
N PHE A 623 -67.05 9.56 22.99
CA PHE A 623 -66.63 10.97 23.02
C PHE A 623 -66.15 11.44 21.62
N GLN A 624 -65.80 12.72 21.49
CA GLN A 624 -65.35 13.28 20.21
C GLN A 624 -64.07 12.56 19.73
N THR A 625 -64.10 12.03 18.50
CA THR A 625 -62.98 11.32 17.89
C THR A 625 -62.61 11.88 16.51
N ILE A 626 -61.32 11.89 16.20
CA ILE A 626 -60.76 12.28 14.91
C ILE A 626 -60.34 11.03 14.10
N PRO A 627 -60.35 11.10 12.76
CA PRO A 627 -59.78 10.05 11.93
C PRO A 627 -58.28 9.88 12.19
N VAL A 628 -57.76 8.67 11.93
CA VAL A 628 -56.33 8.39 12.07
C VAL A 628 -55.53 9.30 11.14
N VAL A 629 -54.52 9.99 11.68
CA VAL A 629 -53.67 10.87 10.88
C VAL A 629 -52.85 10.04 9.89
N PRO A 630 -52.94 10.30 8.58
CA PRO A 630 -52.11 9.62 7.59
C PRO A 630 -50.64 9.96 7.85
N VAL A 631 -49.87 8.97 8.25
CA VAL A 631 -48.40 9.09 8.28
C VAL A 631 -47.89 8.50 6.98
N PRO A 632 -47.08 9.23 6.19
CA PRO A 632 -46.42 8.66 5.03
C PRO A 632 -45.69 7.39 5.46
N GLU A 633 -45.96 6.27 4.79
CA GLU A 633 -45.20 5.05 5.02
C GLU A 633 -43.73 5.39 4.73
N PRO A 634 -42.80 5.12 5.67
CA PRO A 634 -41.40 5.39 5.39
C PRO A 634 -41.01 4.57 4.16
N SER A 635 -40.50 5.24 3.12
CA SER A 635 -39.80 4.56 2.03
C SER A 635 -38.81 3.57 2.65
N LYS A 636 -38.90 2.29 2.27
CA LYS A 636 -38.43 1.15 3.11
C LYS A 636 -36.96 1.26 3.53
N GLU A 637 -36.14 1.91 2.72
CA GLU A 637 -34.75 2.27 3.04
C GLU A 637 -34.33 3.66 2.49
N PRO A 638 -33.21 4.22 2.99
CA PRO A 638 -32.57 5.42 2.43
C PRO A 638 -31.89 5.15 1.06
N PRO A 639 -31.68 6.18 0.22
CA PRO A 639 -30.91 6.03 -1.02
C PRO A 639 -29.45 5.62 -0.72
N LEU A 640 -28.81 4.92 -1.67
CA LEU A 640 -27.37 4.63 -1.59
C LEU A 640 -26.57 5.94 -1.76
N PRO A 641 -25.38 6.07 -1.16
CA PRO A 641 -24.51 7.22 -1.38
C PRO A 641 -24.03 7.28 -2.83
N ASP A 642 -23.83 8.49 -3.35
CA ASP A 642 -23.03 8.72 -4.55
C ASP A 642 -21.64 8.08 -4.37
N MET A 643 -21.24 7.31 -5.38
CA MET A 643 -20.03 6.49 -5.35
C MET A 643 -19.37 6.47 -6.73
N LEU A 644 -18.04 6.49 -6.72
CA LEU A 644 -17.18 6.23 -7.86
C LEU A 644 -16.74 4.76 -7.79
N VAL A 645 -16.93 4.01 -8.87
CA VAL A 645 -16.44 2.64 -8.98
C VAL A 645 -15.27 2.64 -9.95
N GLU A 646 -14.13 2.19 -9.45
CA GLU A 646 -12.86 2.07 -10.15
C GLU A 646 -12.48 0.59 -10.15
N GLY A 647 -11.76 0.13 -11.17
CA GLY A 647 -11.26 -1.25 -11.23
C GLY A 647 -9.89 -1.26 -11.88
N VAL A 648 -9.09 -2.25 -11.49
CA VAL A 648 -7.78 -2.55 -12.04
C VAL A 648 -7.75 -4.01 -12.44
N VAL A 649 -7.58 -4.28 -13.72
CA VAL A 649 -7.34 -5.65 -14.17
C VAL A 649 -5.85 -5.93 -14.06
N GLU A 650 -5.46 -6.84 -13.16
CA GLU A 650 -4.07 -7.31 -13.04
C GLU A 650 -3.86 -8.55 -13.92
N PRO A 651 -3.19 -8.46 -15.09
CA PRO A 651 -3.25 -9.51 -16.12
C PRO A 651 -2.50 -10.81 -15.76
N ARG A 652 -1.84 -10.89 -14.60
CA ARG A 652 -1.08 -12.07 -14.17
C ARG A 652 -1.94 -13.16 -13.52
N LEU A 653 -3.15 -12.84 -13.07
CA LEU A 653 -4.05 -13.78 -12.38
C LEU A 653 -4.84 -14.70 -13.34
N PHE A 654 -4.57 -14.61 -14.65
CA PHE A 654 -5.37 -15.20 -15.72
C PHE A 654 -4.74 -16.46 -16.36
N LEU A 655 -3.67 -17.02 -15.80
CA LEU A 655 -3.07 -18.27 -16.27
C LEU A 655 -3.82 -19.46 -15.69
N THR A 656 -4.52 -20.23 -16.53
CA THR A 656 -4.79 -21.64 -16.25
C THR A 656 -3.60 -22.43 -16.78
N ASP A 657 -2.95 -23.20 -15.92
CA ASP A 657 -1.86 -24.14 -16.25
C ASP A 657 -2.37 -25.34 -17.06
N ASP A 658 -2.97 -25.08 -18.23
CA ASP A 658 -3.31 -26.13 -19.19
C ASP A 658 -2.63 -25.77 -20.51
N ASP A 659 -1.36 -26.19 -20.62
CA ASP A 659 -0.69 -26.62 -21.86
C ASP A 659 0.64 -27.27 -21.45
N GLU A 660 0.58 -28.55 -21.09
CA GLU A 660 1.72 -29.46 -21.23
C GLU A 660 1.94 -29.67 -22.73
N ASP A 661 2.95 -29.02 -23.30
CA ASP A 661 3.73 -29.57 -24.43
C ASP A 661 5.10 -28.91 -24.47
N GLY A 662 6.12 -29.76 -24.59
CA GLY A 662 7.53 -29.45 -24.35
C GLY A 662 8.16 -28.47 -25.35
N ASP A 663 9.01 -27.60 -24.83
CA ASP A 663 10.44 -27.63 -25.13
C ASP A 663 11.18 -26.63 -24.24
N GLY A 664 12.30 -27.10 -23.67
CA GLY A 664 13.10 -26.36 -22.71
C GLY A 664 13.86 -25.21 -23.36
N GLU A 665 13.54 -23.98 -22.96
CA GLU A 665 14.50 -22.87 -22.96
C GLU A 665 14.06 -21.80 -21.95
N THR A 666 14.87 -21.66 -20.90
CA THR A 666 14.64 -20.84 -19.72
C THR A 666 14.74 -19.35 -20.05
N ARG A 667 13.59 -18.67 -20.08
CA ARG A 667 13.50 -17.22 -20.22
C ARG A 667 13.50 -16.52 -18.86
N ASP A 668 14.26 -15.44 -18.80
CA ASP A 668 14.29 -14.53 -17.66
C ASP A 668 12.93 -13.82 -17.46
N GLY A 669 12.71 -13.34 -16.25
CA GLY A 669 11.59 -12.49 -15.89
C GLY A 669 12.10 -11.19 -15.27
N THR A 670 12.23 -10.16 -16.09
CA THR A 670 12.51 -8.80 -15.64
C THR A 670 11.35 -8.30 -14.78
N VAL A 671 11.64 -7.78 -13.59
CA VAL A 671 10.66 -7.09 -12.74
C VAL A 671 10.30 -5.77 -13.41
N ALA A 672 9.29 -5.79 -14.29
CA ALA A 672 8.70 -4.59 -14.85
C ALA A 672 7.91 -3.82 -13.76
N SER A 673 8.16 -2.52 -13.71
CA SER A 673 7.37 -1.53 -12.96
C SER A 673 5.87 -1.73 -13.20
N SER A 674 5.08 -1.81 -12.13
CA SER A 674 3.63 -1.95 -12.19
C SER A 674 2.99 -0.70 -12.78
N THR A 675 2.51 -0.76 -14.02
CA THR A 675 1.58 0.25 -14.54
C THR A 675 0.18 -0.35 -14.58
N THR A 676 -0.59 -0.01 -13.55
CA THR A 676 -1.98 -0.37 -13.28
C THR A 676 -2.92 0.31 -14.29
N MET A 677 -3.83 -0.45 -14.94
CA MET A 677 -4.95 0.15 -15.70
C MET A 677 -6.03 0.61 -14.73
N SER A 678 -6.44 1.88 -14.77
CA SER A 678 -7.57 2.39 -14.01
C SER A 678 -8.67 2.86 -14.96
N TRP A 679 -9.91 2.42 -14.76
CA TRP A 679 -11.07 3.04 -15.41
C TRP A 679 -11.99 3.74 -14.41
N HIS A 680 -12.72 4.75 -14.88
CA HIS A 680 -13.69 5.50 -14.08
C HIS A 680 -15.10 5.38 -14.67
N ALA A 681 -16.04 4.80 -13.92
CA ALA A 681 -17.45 4.80 -14.28
C ALA A 681 -18.22 5.83 -13.44
N ALA A 682 -18.20 7.11 -13.86
CA ALA A 682 -19.04 8.15 -13.30
C ALA A 682 -20.31 8.34 -14.16
N MET A 683 -21.49 8.17 -13.57
CA MET A 683 -22.74 8.69 -14.12
C MET A 683 -23.36 9.63 -13.09
N THR A 684 -23.25 10.93 -13.35
CA THR A 684 -24.07 11.94 -12.68
C THR A 684 -25.50 11.81 -13.18
N VAL A 685 -26.45 11.59 -12.27
CA VAL A 685 -27.87 11.71 -12.58
C VAL A 685 -28.13 13.18 -12.90
N SER A 686 -28.44 13.46 -14.15
CA SER A 686 -28.74 14.80 -14.66
C SER A 686 -30.13 15.24 -14.18
N ALA A 687 -30.20 16.38 -13.50
CA ALA A 687 -31.42 17.17 -13.29
C ALA A 687 -31.03 18.67 -13.30
N MET A 688 -31.92 19.52 -13.84
CA MET A 688 -31.60 20.89 -14.28
C MET A 688 -32.72 21.89 -13.95
N PRO A 689 -32.46 23.21 -13.89
CA PRO A 689 -31.20 23.89 -13.54
C PRO A 689 -31.42 25.01 -12.49
N GLY A 690 -30.35 25.73 -12.09
CA GLY A 690 -30.50 27.09 -11.55
C GLY A 690 -29.48 27.58 -10.52
N CYS A 691 -28.64 28.53 -10.96
CA CYS A 691 -28.10 29.68 -10.19
C CYS A 691 -27.00 29.45 -9.10
N PRO A 692 -26.23 30.49 -8.74
CA PRO A 692 -24.95 30.83 -9.36
C PRO A 692 -23.73 30.61 -8.45
N SER A 693 -22.55 30.56 -9.08
CA SER A 693 -21.23 30.43 -8.47
C SER A 693 -20.93 31.53 -7.43
N ARG A 694 -20.52 31.13 -6.22
CA ARG A 694 -19.68 31.97 -5.34
C ARG A 694 -18.28 31.39 -5.28
N ARG A 695 -17.34 32.06 -5.98
CA ARG A 695 -15.91 32.00 -5.68
C ARG A 695 -15.70 32.62 -4.31
N ALA A 696 -15.04 31.90 -3.40
CA ALA A 696 -14.47 32.47 -2.19
C ALA A 696 -12.94 32.27 -2.25
N THR A 697 -12.24 33.36 -2.51
CA THR A 697 -10.80 33.54 -2.29
C THR A 697 -10.48 33.41 -0.79
N PRO A 698 -9.35 32.82 -0.39
CA PRO A 698 -8.90 32.84 1.00
C PRO A 698 -8.18 34.15 1.31
N GLY A 699 -8.73 34.91 2.27
CA GLY A 699 -8.07 36.09 2.84
C GLY A 699 -7.05 35.68 3.91
N PHE A 700 -5.80 36.11 3.72
CA PHE A 700 -4.76 36.13 4.75
C PHE A 700 -5.07 37.26 5.74
N GLY A 701 -5.16 36.94 7.03
CA GLY A 701 -5.23 37.90 8.12
C GLY A 701 -3.98 37.78 9.00
N SER A 702 -3.10 38.77 8.88
CA SER A 702 -1.98 39.05 9.79
C SER A 702 -2.49 39.50 11.15
N LEU A 703 -1.95 38.93 12.23
CA LEU A 703 -2.09 39.48 13.57
C LEU A 703 -0.73 40.02 14.02
N SER A 704 -0.65 41.34 14.13
CA SER A 704 0.34 42.09 14.88
C SER A 704 -0.42 42.91 15.92
N SER A 705 -0.27 42.55 17.19
CA SER A 705 -0.27 43.38 18.41
C SER A 705 -0.33 42.45 19.61
#